data_AF-A0A7W0FVI0-F1
#
_entry.id   AF-A0A7W0FVI0-F1
#
_cell.length_a   1.000
_cell.length_b   1.000
_cell.length_c   1.000
_cell.angle_alpha   90.00
_cell.angle_beta   90.00
_cell.angle_gamma   90.00
#
_symmetry.space_group_name_H-M   'P 1'
#
loop_
_entity.id
_entity.type
_entity.pdbx_description
1 polymer ?
#
loop_
_entity_poly.entity_id
_entity_poly.type
_entity_poly.pdbx_seq_one_letter_code
_entity_poly.pdbx_strand_id
1 'polypeptide(L)'
;MYTETMPLTFEIRSFFDAPTNTKLSNDMIFHSSFHEVEKNVSRWLTRFKYANDQSVAKDLYLFYLLASKKFFDHRHPSHMSSLFLSIYLMQKTLSQKVAFSPQELHIKVRWLPGTLNFPFSKRSVLGCLVSYNALDKYELFDEENLCLAFQKQYPDVKLVQESLYQHTTKNKNLKIHYFEVEKKDGSDFSLDQQNLLKNNVEERVRNSVQKLSPSTFMKRNEEETYKTMLVLSNEISSLEDLPQAAINLDEHTGKEIIFQVVLVHPAPFHNFSLKERFLECTFVPKRMTTVKHLDDHPIQAQVFSLHLNRTSAFLRTDGSLDFNLARQKVGTLLHSAIGAFRDYNGGLLFKQQEHLGKFKDAFPEADQDILEKFFYSIAPLEKQAILDQEILLLFFKFFLDHQKEKLQKKSDFIFYHSQIGENTYLFVKGNDCSLGDTIASFIHDHFFQSHEIAYSILNTLDGIFFTVVLLNPTEEKEQFFTKLLNQKLRDCQKKIEGKKVLKIGVEYMPVSLDPRIGGDNVSADTICLLFEGLMRYDDKKQVVNGMAHSIEISADAKQYIFKLRQAFWNDGTSVTAHDFEYAWKKILSPDFKTIIAESFYPIKNALKAKQGKVPLESIGVQSIDDRTLKVELEHPTPFFLQLTALAFYSPVHRIIDQKRPQWPYECESNYPCNGPFQLKINQPNQGFQLTRNPFYWDVNYANWDQINLIHVAPSQALHAFQNDEVDWIGNPFGAFNSEYIVKKIREAFIFPNNSVCWQVFNTTCPPFHSRKIREAFSYAMDRESIVSNAFFPLNPAFSPLLHRHTNANHETLFPSFDPSKARQLFHEGLSELNLSINDLQPLTLIYNEGEIREYTAHCLKIQYKETLGLECELKPLPWNKLCNQMTLGNFQLGLFNWSPLIDDPLHKLNCFRFSTANVAHWEHLDYQNLLHLSEQQINPFQRSSYLVKAEKLLRDEMPVIPIFYQPALGLVKKNLQVICNLSGSFSIAKSFRQEPNPL
;
A
#
# COMPACT_ATOMS: atom_id res chain seq x y z
N MET A 1 52.36 5.65 -13.91
CA MET A 1 52.47 7.01 -14.44
C MET A 1 51.06 7.57 -14.60
N TYR A 2 50.77 8.68 -13.89
CA TYR A 2 49.74 9.72 -14.07
C TYR A 2 48.29 9.29 -14.44
N THR A 3 47.35 9.26 -13.48
CA THR A 3 46.29 10.29 -13.21
C THR A 3 45.33 10.49 -14.40
N GLU A 4 44.04 10.19 -14.30
CA GLU A 4 43.06 11.17 -13.80
C GLU A 4 41.80 10.50 -13.19
N THR A 5 41.49 10.93 -11.96
CA THR A 5 40.18 10.84 -11.33
C THR A 5 39.22 11.81 -12.03
N MET A 6 38.16 11.32 -12.68
CA MET A 6 37.05 12.19 -13.07
C MET A 6 36.25 12.61 -11.82
N PRO A 7 36.05 13.91 -11.57
CA PRO A 7 35.24 14.39 -10.46
C PRO A 7 33.75 14.35 -10.81
N LEU A 8 32.91 14.01 -9.80
CA LEU A 8 31.44 14.01 -9.82
C LEU A 8 30.80 15.31 -10.36
N THR A 9 31.56 16.39 -10.51
CA THR A 9 31.12 17.66 -11.11
C THR A 9 30.76 17.56 -12.60
N PHE A 10 31.22 16.53 -13.33
CA PHE A 10 30.97 16.43 -14.78
C PHE A 10 29.58 15.88 -15.14
N GLU A 11 29.01 14.97 -14.33
CA GLU A 11 27.65 14.44 -14.57
C GLU A 11 26.53 15.43 -14.23
N ILE A 12 26.81 16.41 -13.35
CA ILE A 12 25.86 17.48 -13.04
C ILE A 12 25.70 18.40 -14.26
N ARG A 13 26.79 18.71 -14.99
CA ARG A 13 26.73 19.55 -16.21
C ARG A 13 25.99 18.86 -17.36
N SER A 14 26.17 17.55 -17.55
CA SER A 14 25.48 16.83 -18.65
C SER A 14 23.96 16.78 -18.49
N PHE A 15 23.42 16.95 -17.28
CA PHE A 15 21.98 17.09 -17.06
C PHE A 15 21.44 18.47 -17.49
N PHE A 16 22.30 19.49 -17.59
CA PHE A 16 21.97 20.85 -18.01
C PHE A 16 22.23 21.14 -19.50
N ASP A 17 23.06 20.34 -20.18
CA ASP A 17 23.36 20.51 -21.62
C ASP A 17 22.31 19.87 -22.56
N ALA A 18 21.21 19.35 -22.02
CA ALA A 18 20.05 18.96 -22.82
C ALA A 18 19.40 20.24 -23.43
N PRO A 19 19.16 20.33 -24.75
CA PRO A 19 18.77 21.58 -25.43
C PRO A 19 17.41 22.17 -25.01
N THR A 20 16.68 21.53 -24.09
CA THR A 20 15.31 21.88 -23.71
C THR A 20 15.18 22.63 -22.39
N ASN A 21 16.26 22.90 -21.64
CA ASN A 21 16.20 23.54 -20.31
C ASN A 21 16.97 24.85 -20.16
N THR A 22 17.15 25.60 -21.24
CA THR A 22 17.90 26.88 -21.27
C THR A 22 17.27 28.03 -20.47
N LYS A 23 16.03 27.89 -19.99
CA LYS A 23 15.37 28.89 -19.12
C LYS A 23 15.63 28.69 -17.62
N LEU A 24 16.01 27.48 -17.18
CA LEU A 24 16.25 27.16 -15.77
C LEU A 24 17.70 27.44 -15.34
N SER A 25 18.67 27.41 -16.27
CA SER A 25 20.09 27.60 -15.96
C SER A 25 20.50 29.06 -15.71
N ASN A 26 19.76 30.03 -16.26
CA ASN A 26 20.15 31.45 -16.19
C ASN A 26 19.65 32.19 -14.92
N ASP A 27 18.68 31.63 -14.18
CA ASP A 27 18.12 32.28 -12.98
C ASP A 27 18.76 31.83 -11.66
N MET A 28 19.68 30.86 -11.67
CA MET A 28 20.23 30.26 -10.45
C MET A 28 21.65 30.73 -10.12
N ILE A 29 21.74 31.89 -9.47
CA ILE A 29 22.91 32.20 -8.64
C ILE A 29 22.82 31.29 -7.40
N PHE A 30 23.52 30.16 -7.43
CA PHE A 30 23.58 29.26 -6.26
C PHE A 30 24.07 30.03 -5.03
N HIS A 31 23.42 29.79 -3.87
CA HIS A 31 23.82 30.41 -2.60
C HIS A 31 25.27 30.02 -2.29
N SER A 32 26.06 30.95 -1.76
CA SER A 32 27.49 30.77 -1.49
C SER A 32 27.83 29.53 -0.65
N SER A 33 26.87 29.03 0.14
CA SER A 33 27.02 27.86 1.00
C SER A 33 26.78 26.50 0.29
N PHE A 34 26.16 26.48 -0.90
CA PHE A 34 25.72 25.25 -1.57
C PHE A 34 26.85 24.26 -1.78
N HIS A 35 27.96 24.69 -2.41
CA HIS A 35 29.09 23.82 -2.71
C HIS A 35 29.77 23.24 -1.46
N GLU A 36 29.79 24.00 -0.37
CA GLU A 36 30.39 23.52 0.88
C GLU A 36 29.49 22.51 1.58
N VAL A 37 28.16 22.73 1.54
CA VAL A 37 27.18 21.76 2.03
C VAL A 37 27.20 20.48 1.19
N GLU A 38 27.21 20.61 -0.13
CA GLU A 38 27.34 19.50 -1.07
C GLU A 38 28.58 18.67 -0.76
N LYS A 39 29.75 19.32 -0.62
CA LYS A 39 31.01 18.64 -0.25
C LYS A 39 30.91 17.90 1.08
N ASN A 40 30.29 18.49 2.09
CA ASN A 40 30.11 17.86 3.40
C ASN A 40 29.13 16.67 3.34
N VAL A 41 28.05 16.78 2.57
CA VAL A 41 27.10 15.69 2.31
C VAL A 41 27.79 14.57 1.52
N SER A 42 28.56 14.88 0.48
CA SER A 42 29.33 13.89 -0.28
C SER A 42 30.37 13.17 0.59
N ARG A 43 31.05 13.87 1.50
CA ARG A 43 31.93 13.24 2.51
C ARG A 43 31.17 12.31 3.44
N TRP A 44 29.95 12.67 3.82
CA TRP A 44 29.09 11.82 4.64
C TRP A 44 28.63 10.57 3.85
N LEU A 45 28.19 10.74 2.60
CA LEU A 45 27.77 9.63 1.71
C LEU A 45 28.93 8.65 1.42
N THR A 46 30.14 9.16 1.22
CA THR A 46 31.33 8.32 1.02
C THR A 46 31.73 7.55 2.28
N ARG A 47 31.51 8.15 3.47
CA ARG A 47 31.73 7.50 4.78
C ARG A 47 30.66 6.46 5.10
N PHE A 48 29.41 6.69 4.68
CA PHE A 48 28.26 5.81 4.91
C PHE A 48 27.75 5.24 3.58
N LYS A 49 28.51 4.29 3.00
CA LYS A 49 28.28 3.70 1.67
C LYS A 49 26.88 3.09 1.44
N TYR A 50 26.15 2.75 2.51
CA TYR A 50 24.77 2.24 2.45
C TYR A 50 23.71 3.32 2.13
N ALA A 51 24.09 4.60 2.12
CA ALA A 51 23.19 5.73 1.85
C ALA A 51 23.28 6.26 0.40
N ASN A 52 23.85 5.48 -0.52
CA ASN A 52 24.10 5.89 -1.92
C ASN A 52 22.80 5.89 -2.74
N ASP A 53 21.93 6.83 -2.43
CA ASP A 53 20.64 7.05 -3.08
C ASP A 53 20.75 8.19 -4.08
N GLN A 54 20.43 7.92 -5.35
CA GLN A 54 20.44 8.91 -6.43
C GLN A 54 19.46 10.08 -6.17
N SER A 55 18.56 9.96 -5.20
CA SER A 55 17.68 11.04 -4.76
C SER A 55 18.38 12.07 -3.88
N VAL A 56 19.50 11.77 -3.20
CA VAL A 56 20.13 12.71 -2.24
C VAL A 56 20.53 14.02 -2.90
N ALA A 57 21.08 13.97 -4.12
CA ALA A 57 21.42 15.17 -4.88
C ALA A 57 20.17 15.98 -5.27
N LYS A 58 19.08 15.29 -5.65
CA LYS A 58 17.79 15.92 -5.99
C LYS A 58 17.12 16.53 -4.76
N ASP A 59 17.19 15.86 -3.61
CA ASP A 59 16.61 16.31 -2.35
C ASP A 59 17.41 17.46 -1.75
N LEU A 60 18.75 17.44 -1.88
CA LEU A 60 19.61 18.57 -1.50
C LEU A 60 19.28 19.79 -2.35
N TYR A 61 19.10 19.60 -3.64
CA TYR A 61 18.70 20.67 -4.53
C TYR A 61 17.29 21.19 -4.18
N LEU A 62 16.33 20.29 -3.91
CA LEU A 62 14.98 20.66 -3.47
C LEU A 62 14.98 21.42 -2.14
N PHE A 63 15.88 21.06 -1.22
CA PHE A 63 16.08 21.79 0.04
C PHE A 63 16.50 23.25 -0.23
N TYR A 64 17.45 23.47 -1.13
CA TYR A 64 17.86 24.83 -1.52
C TYR A 64 16.81 25.60 -2.33
N LEU A 65 15.96 24.89 -3.07
CA LEU A 65 14.87 25.50 -3.85
C LEU A 65 13.68 25.92 -2.97
N LEU A 66 13.41 25.19 -1.89
CA LEU A 66 12.27 25.44 -1.00
C LEU A 66 12.58 26.39 0.16
N ALA A 67 13.81 26.43 0.65
CA ALA A 67 14.16 27.37 1.71
C ALA A 67 14.31 28.79 1.16
N SER A 68 13.89 29.78 1.95
CA SER A 68 14.03 31.18 1.58
C SER A 68 15.50 31.61 1.54
N LYS A 69 15.84 32.63 0.74
CA LYS A 69 17.23 33.15 0.71
C LYS A 69 17.74 33.53 2.10
N LYS A 70 16.87 34.15 2.89
CA LYS A 70 17.12 34.59 4.28
C LYS A 70 17.29 33.44 5.27
N PHE A 71 16.73 32.27 4.96
CA PHE A 71 16.96 31.05 5.73
C PHE A 71 18.42 30.58 5.66
N PHE A 72 19.12 30.83 4.55
CA PHE A 72 20.53 30.45 4.44
C PHE A 72 21.48 31.48 5.03
N ASP A 73 21.03 32.73 5.14
CA ASP A 73 21.83 33.82 5.68
C ASP A 73 22.14 33.57 7.17
N HIS A 74 23.36 33.92 7.59
CA HIS A 74 23.87 33.75 8.96
C HIS A 74 24.06 32.31 9.46
N ARG A 75 23.75 31.27 8.67
CA ARG A 75 23.94 29.86 9.07
C ARG A 75 25.24 29.28 8.51
N HIS A 76 25.99 28.57 9.34
CA HIS A 76 27.23 27.93 8.92
C HIS A 76 26.93 26.69 8.03
N PRO A 77 27.71 26.42 6.97
CA PRO A 77 27.51 25.26 6.10
C PRO A 77 27.43 23.91 6.84
N SER A 78 28.17 23.74 7.93
CA SER A 78 28.11 22.50 8.74
C SER A 78 26.73 22.27 9.40
N HIS A 79 26.07 23.34 9.86
CA HIS A 79 24.71 23.27 10.42
C HIS A 79 23.72 22.89 9.32
N MET A 80 23.87 23.45 8.12
CA MET A 80 23.06 23.13 6.95
C MET A 80 23.23 21.69 6.50
N SER A 81 24.45 21.15 6.49
CA SER A 81 24.69 19.73 6.23
C SER A 81 24.00 18.84 7.27
N SER A 82 24.09 19.20 8.56
CA SER A 82 23.45 18.44 9.66
C SER A 82 21.92 18.45 9.56
N LEU A 83 21.34 19.61 9.25
CA LEU A 83 19.90 19.77 9.06
C LEU A 83 19.42 18.94 7.87
N PHE A 84 20.05 19.07 6.70
CA PHE A 84 19.69 18.33 5.51
C PHE A 84 19.75 16.81 5.74
N LEU A 85 20.85 16.32 6.32
CA LEU A 85 20.99 14.88 6.63
C LEU A 85 19.93 14.41 7.64
N SER A 86 19.56 15.27 8.60
CA SER A 86 18.49 14.96 9.56
C SER A 86 17.12 14.86 8.87
N ILE A 87 16.80 15.79 7.96
CA ILE A 87 15.58 15.75 7.14
C ILE A 87 15.54 14.46 6.32
N TYR A 88 16.60 14.16 5.58
CA TYR A 88 16.69 12.98 4.72
C TYR A 88 16.51 11.66 5.51
N LEU A 89 17.21 11.51 6.63
CA LEU A 89 17.09 10.31 7.47
C LEU A 89 15.71 10.18 8.14
N MET A 90 15.12 11.30 8.57
CA MET A 90 13.78 11.31 9.16
C MET A 90 12.71 10.94 8.13
N GLN A 91 12.79 11.48 6.92
CA GLN A 91 11.90 11.11 5.80
C GLN A 91 11.94 9.61 5.52
N LYS A 92 13.13 9.01 5.42
CA LYS A 92 13.30 7.57 5.18
C LYS A 92 12.68 6.74 6.30
N THR A 93 13.01 7.09 7.55
CA THR A 93 12.49 6.37 8.73
C THR A 93 10.96 6.45 8.79
N LEU A 94 10.41 7.63 8.56
CA LEU A 94 8.97 7.87 8.64
C LEU A 94 8.22 7.21 7.48
N SER A 95 8.77 7.25 6.26
CA SER A 95 8.21 6.54 5.10
C SER A 95 8.10 5.04 5.35
N GLN A 96 9.10 4.44 6.02
CA GLN A 96 9.08 3.03 6.40
C GLN A 96 7.97 2.73 7.43
N LYS A 97 7.82 3.60 8.44
CA LYS A 97 6.75 3.45 9.45
C LYS A 97 5.35 3.60 8.84
N VAL A 98 5.16 4.58 7.96
CA VAL A 98 3.89 4.79 7.25
C VAL A 98 3.56 3.63 6.31
N ALA A 99 4.57 3.03 5.67
CA ALA A 99 4.37 1.83 4.88
C ALA A 99 3.91 0.63 5.73
N PHE A 100 4.25 0.61 7.02
CA PHE A 100 3.85 -0.44 7.97
C PHE A 100 2.47 -0.20 8.59
N SER A 101 2.19 1.02 9.06
CA SER A 101 0.92 1.40 9.70
C SER A 101 0.37 2.70 9.09
N PRO A 102 -0.31 2.66 7.92
CA PRO A 102 -0.73 3.85 7.20
C PRO A 102 -1.88 4.61 7.86
N GLN A 103 -2.62 3.98 8.78
CA GLN A 103 -3.76 4.57 9.50
C GLN A 103 -3.35 5.21 10.85
N GLU A 104 -2.08 5.12 11.24
CA GLU A 104 -1.58 5.68 12.50
C GLU A 104 -0.82 6.99 12.26
N LEU A 105 -0.97 7.95 13.17
CA LEU A 105 -0.21 9.20 13.16
C LEU A 105 1.17 8.95 13.79
N HIS A 106 2.17 8.81 12.92
CA HIS A 106 3.59 8.77 13.25
C HIS A 106 4.14 10.19 13.24
N ILE A 107 4.67 10.60 14.39
CA ILE A 107 5.37 11.88 14.56
C ILE A 107 6.80 11.56 14.97
N LYS A 108 7.75 12.34 14.48
CA LYS A 108 9.14 12.29 14.93
C LYS A 108 9.66 13.71 15.05
N VAL A 109 10.25 14.01 16.20
CA VAL A 109 10.83 15.33 16.50
C VAL A 109 12.32 15.19 16.77
N ARG A 110 13.12 16.13 16.26
CA ARG A 110 14.56 16.18 16.49
C ARG A 110 15.01 17.61 16.75
N TRP A 111 15.75 17.79 17.83
CA TRP A 111 16.36 19.07 18.16
C TRP A 111 17.81 19.13 17.68
N LEU A 112 18.19 20.26 17.09
CA LEU A 112 19.50 20.53 16.52
C LEU A 112 20.04 21.83 17.12
N PRO A 113 21.10 21.80 17.94
CA PRO A 113 21.76 23.02 18.39
C PRO A 113 22.43 23.71 17.20
N GLY A 114 22.33 25.03 17.14
CA GLY A 114 22.90 25.84 16.07
C GLY A 114 23.41 27.19 16.56
N THR A 115 24.12 27.90 15.69
CA THR A 115 24.58 29.26 15.96
C THR A 115 24.39 30.11 14.71
N LEU A 116 23.75 31.26 14.86
CA LEU A 116 23.62 32.27 13.82
C LEU A 116 24.77 33.27 13.93
N ASN A 117 25.52 33.43 12.84
CA ASN A 117 26.67 34.31 12.73
C ASN A 117 26.28 35.60 11.99
N PHE A 118 26.17 36.69 12.72
CA PHE A 118 26.05 38.04 12.17
C PHE A 118 27.45 38.68 12.07
N PRO A 119 27.65 39.71 11.23
CA PRO A 119 28.96 40.35 11.05
C PRO A 119 29.62 40.81 12.36
N PHE A 120 28.83 41.15 13.38
CA PHE A 120 29.31 41.70 14.67
C PHE A 120 28.82 40.93 15.91
N SER A 121 28.06 39.85 15.75
CA SER A 121 27.55 39.07 16.90
C SER A 121 27.25 37.62 16.52
N LYS A 122 27.26 36.75 17.53
CA LYS A 122 26.80 35.36 17.40
C LYS A 122 25.60 35.14 18.29
N ARG A 123 24.60 34.42 17.80
CA ARG A 123 23.41 34.06 18.57
C ARG A 123 23.26 32.56 18.62
N SER A 124 23.08 32.04 19.81
CA SER A 124 22.79 30.63 20.04
C SER A 124 21.33 30.36 19.72
N VAL A 125 21.07 29.32 18.91
CA VAL A 125 19.73 28.93 18.51
C VAL A 125 19.53 27.44 18.70
N LEU A 126 18.28 27.05 18.97
CA LEU A 126 17.88 25.67 19.03
C LEU A 126 16.85 25.40 17.92
N GLY A 127 17.23 24.58 16.94
CA GLY A 127 16.38 24.19 15.82
C GLY A 127 15.51 22.99 16.18
N CYS A 128 14.22 23.06 15.89
CA CYS A 128 13.27 21.98 16.02
C CYS A 128 12.90 21.45 14.64
N LEU A 129 13.22 20.19 14.34
CA LEU A 129 12.80 19.49 13.14
C LEU A 129 11.67 18.53 13.48
N VAL A 130 10.50 18.74 12.88
CA VAL A 130 9.31 17.92 13.04
C VAL A 130 8.99 17.26 11.72
N SER A 131 8.76 15.94 11.73
CA SER A 131 8.25 15.19 10.58
C SER A 131 7.08 14.32 11.00
N TYR A 132 5.97 14.34 10.25
CA TYR A 132 4.80 13.54 10.55
C TYR A 132 4.04 13.11 9.29
N ASN A 133 3.21 12.06 9.40
CA ASN A 133 2.28 11.69 8.33
C ASN A 133 0.88 12.22 8.61
N ALA A 134 0.37 13.06 7.71
CA ALA A 134 -1.00 13.52 7.77
C ALA A 134 -1.95 12.36 7.44
N LEU A 135 -2.89 12.06 8.35
CA LEU A 135 -3.96 11.09 8.14
C LEU A 135 -5.15 11.71 7.41
N ASP A 136 -5.32 13.03 7.54
CA ASP A 136 -6.33 13.83 6.85
C ASP A 136 -5.64 14.96 6.06
N LYS A 137 -6.18 15.28 4.87
CA LYS A 137 -5.69 16.40 4.03
C LYS A 137 -5.78 17.75 4.73
N TYR A 138 -6.62 17.86 5.76
CA TYR A 138 -6.88 19.09 6.53
C TYR A 138 -6.00 19.24 7.77
N GLU A 139 -5.11 18.30 8.08
CA GLU A 139 -4.21 18.42 9.23
C GLU A 139 -3.09 19.43 8.96
N LEU A 140 -2.97 20.45 9.80
CA LEU A 140 -1.93 21.48 9.71
C LEU A 140 -1.07 21.46 10.97
N PHE A 141 0.24 21.66 10.80
CA PHE A 141 1.16 21.90 11.90
C PHE A 141 1.47 23.39 11.97
N ASP A 142 1.38 23.93 13.17
CA ASP A 142 1.46 25.36 13.43
C ASP A 142 2.55 25.63 14.47
N GLU A 143 3.74 25.98 13.97
CA GLU A 143 4.92 26.22 14.79
C GLU A 143 4.74 27.36 15.80
N GLU A 144 3.86 28.32 15.52
CA GLU A 144 3.60 29.44 16.42
C GLU A 144 2.93 28.96 17.70
N ASN A 145 2.08 27.92 17.66
CA ASN A 145 1.50 27.32 18.86
C ASN A 145 2.56 26.68 19.74
N LEU A 146 3.53 25.97 19.13
CA LEU A 146 4.64 25.40 19.87
C LEU A 146 5.51 26.51 20.50
N CYS A 147 5.75 27.60 19.78
CA CYS A 147 6.46 28.77 20.30
C CYS A 147 5.71 29.45 21.45
N LEU A 148 4.39 29.64 21.33
CA LEU A 148 3.58 30.24 22.39
C LEU A 148 3.53 29.33 23.63
N ALA A 149 3.48 28.01 23.44
CA ALA A 149 3.61 27.05 24.53
C ALA A 149 4.99 27.14 25.21
N PHE A 150 6.07 27.34 24.44
CA PHE A 150 7.39 27.63 25.01
C PHE A 150 7.43 28.94 25.76
N GLN A 151 6.84 30.02 25.24
CA GLN A 151 6.78 31.31 25.91
C GLN A 151 6.03 31.26 27.24
N LYS A 152 4.99 30.43 27.35
CA LYS A 152 4.26 30.21 28.61
C LYS A 152 5.15 29.57 29.68
N GLN A 153 6.04 28.65 29.29
CA GLN A 153 6.93 27.93 30.19
C GLN A 153 8.27 28.64 30.43
N TYR A 154 8.73 29.40 29.43
CA TYR A 154 9.95 30.19 29.39
C TYR A 154 9.66 31.55 28.76
N PRO A 155 9.28 32.56 29.56
CA PRO A 155 8.88 33.89 29.08
C PRO A 155 9.93 34.58 28.20
N ASP A 156 11.19 34.16 28.34
CA ASP A 156 12.33 34.71 27.66
C ASP A 156 12.65 34.04 26.31
N VAL A 157 11.83 33.13 25.79
CA VAL A 157 12.07 32.49 24.49
C VAL A 157 11.30 33.19 23.36
N LYS A 158 11.88 33.25 22.15
CA LYS A 158 11.22 33.77 20.95
C LYS A 158 11.62 32.96 19.70
N LEU A 159 10.71 32.91 18.72
CA LEU A 159 10.95 32.33 17.41
C LEU A 159 11.95 33.20 16.64
N VAL A 160 12.95 32.58 16.03
CA VAL A 160 13.86 33.26 15.10
C VAL A 160 13.10 33.51 13.81
N GLN A 161 12.92 34.79 13.45
CA GLN A 161 12.27 35.13 12.19
C GLN A 161 13.04 34.55 11.00
N GLU A 162 12.31 34.08 9.98
CA GLU A 162 12.89 33.54 8.74
C GLU A 162 13.70 32.23 8.92
N SER A 163 13.53 31.55 10.07
CA SER A 163 14.06 30.21 10.34
C SER A 163 13.15 29.07 9.85
N LEU A 164 12.02 29.39 9.23
CA LEU A 164 11.02 28.41 8.82
C LEU A 164 11.44 27.69 7.53
N TYR A 165 11.46 26.36 7.58
CA TYR A 165 11.54 25.50 6.41
C TYR A 165 10.38 24.50 6.45
N GLN A 166 9.58 24.46 5.38
CA GLN A 166 8.44 23.55 5.26
C GLN A 166 8.53 22.77 3.96
N HIS A 167 8.30 21.46 4.03
CA HIS A 167 8.30 20.59 2.86
C HIS A 167 7.21 19.51 2.99
N THR A 168 6.40 19.39 1.94
CA THR A 168 5.48 18.27 1.76
C THR A 168 6.00 17.37 0.64
N THR A 169 6.12 16.07 0.92
CA THR A 169 6.61 15.10 -0.05
C THR A 169 5.64 14.91 -1.22
N LYS A 170 6.11 14.34 -2.34
CA LYS A 170 5.30 14.11 -3.55
C LYS A 170 4.01 13.32 -3.31
N ASN A 171 4.00 12.42 -2.32
CA ASN A 171 2.82 11.61 -1.97
C ASN A 171 1.79 12.36 -1.11
N LYS A 172 2.02 13.64 -0.81
CA LYS A 172 1.19 14.55 0.02
C LYS A 172 0.92 14.12 1.47
N ASN A 173 1.29 12.91 1.86
CA ASN A 173 1.05 12.39 3.21
C ASN A 173 2.15 12.75 4.21
N LEU A 174 3.43 12.88 3.81
CA LEU A 174 4.51 13.24 4.73
C LEU A 174 4.77 14.74 4.72
N LYS A 175 4.73 15.35 5.91
CA LYS A 175 4.97 16.77 6.16
C LYS A 175 6.19 16.97 7.05
N ILE A 176 6.96 18.00 6.74
CA ILE A 176 8.22 18.32 7.41
C ILE A 176 8.25 19.81 7.70
N HIS A 177 8.54 20.14 8.94
CA HIS A 177 8.58 21.50 9.45
C HIS A 177 9.88 21.66 10.25
N TYR A 178 10.61 22.74 9.99
CA TYR A 178 11.77 23.14 10.77
C TYR A 178 11.68 24.62 11.12
N PHE A 179 11.99 24.95 12.37
CA PHE A 179 12.05 26.32 12.86
C PHE A 179 13.06 26.42 14.01
N GLU A 180 13.54 27.63 14.30
CA GLU A 180 14.54 27.88 15.34
C GLU A 180 14.00 28.80 16.43
N VAL A 181 14.43 28.56 17.67
CA VAL A 181 14.13 29.43 18.82
C VAL A 181 15.41 29.96 19.45
N GLU A 182 15.36 31.20 19.94
CA GLU A 182 16.44 31.87 20.67
C GLU A 182 15.92 32.46 21.98
N LYS A 183 16.81 32.66 22.96
CA LYS A 183 16.47 33.43 24.17
C LYS A 183 16.52 34.93 23.88
N LYS A 184 15.67 35.72 24.54
CA LYS A 184 15.57 37.18 24.42
C LYS A 184 16.84 37.87 24.91
N ASP A 185 17.50 37.30 25.91
CA ASP A 185 18.77 37.76 26.47
C ASP A 185 20.00 37.34 25.61
N GLY A 186 19.81 36.47 24.61
CA GLY A 186 20.86 35.94 23.75
C GLY A 186 21.77 34.89 24.41
N SER A 187 21.44 34.39 25.60
CA SER A 187 22.23 33.37 26.30
C SER A 187 22.03 31.95 25.75
N ASP A 188 22.96 31.04 26.05
CA ASP A 188 22.87 29.63 25.64
C ASP A 188 21.78 28.86 26.41
N PHE A 189 21.17 27.86 25.78
CA PHE A 189 20.32 26.89 26.47
C PHE A 189 21.18 25.92 27.28
N SER A 190 20.98 25.86 28.61
CA SER A 190 21.66 24.88 29.46
C SER A 190 21.23 23.43 29.16
N LEU A 191 22.03 22.44 29.54
CA LEU A 191 21.75 21.03 29.27
C LEU A 191 20.42 20.57 29.91
N ASP A 192 20.12 21.03 31.12
CA ASP A 192 18.87 20.73 31.82
C ASP A 192 17.66 21.34 31.11
N GLN A 193 17.79 22.58 30.62
CA GLN A 193 16.78 23.22 29.79
C GLN A 193 16.57 22.45 28.47
N GLN A 194 17.64 22.02 27.81
CA GLN A 194 17.55 21.21 26.59
C GLN A 194 16.90 19.84 26.83
N ASN A 195 17.11 19.22 27.99
CA ASN A 195 16.49 17.95 28.35
C ASN A 195 15.02 18.12 28.72
N LEU A 196 14.67 19.18 29.48
CA LEU A 196 13.28 19.51 29.76
C LEU A 196 12.51 19.82 28.47
N LEU A 197 13.18 20.45 27.49
CA LEU A 197 12.66 20.71 26.15
C LEU A 197 12.53 19.47 25.27
N LYS A 198 13.11 18.32 25.63
CA LYS A 198 12.94 17.06 24.88
C LYS A 198 11.81 16.21 25.44
N ASN A 199 11.48 16.39 26.73
CA ASN A 199 10.44 15.64 27.41
C ASN A 199 9.04 16.07 26.91
N ASN A 200 8.22 15.09 26.52
CA ASN A 200 6.81 15.25 26.08
C ASN A 200 6.59 16.15 24.84
N VAL A 201 7.63 16.43 24.05
CA VAL A 201 7.47 17.25 22.83
C VAL A 201 6.71 16.53 21.73
N GLU A 202 6.85 15.20 21.61
CA GLU A 202 6.08 14.45 20.61
C GLU A 202 4.58 14.53 20.90
N GLU A 203 4.19 14.54 22.17
CA GLU A 203 2.79 14.71 22.61
C GLU A 203 2.31 16.16 22.38
N ARG A 204 3.11 17.16 22.73
CA ARG A 204 2.78 18.57 22.42
C ARG A 204 2.66 18.84 20.93
N VAL A 205 3.55 18.26 20.12
CA VAL A 205 3.49 18.33 18.66
C VAL A 205 2.25 17.60 18.15
N ARG A 206 1.92 16.43 18.70
CA ARG A 206 0.68 15.70 18.39
C ARG A 206 -0.56 16.58 18.65
N ASN A 207 -0.59 17.28 19.77
CA ASN A 207 -1.67 18.21 20.11
C ASN A 207 -1.63 19.51 19.27
N SER A 208 -0.46 19.85 18.72
CA SER A 208 -0.28 21.00 17.80
C SER A 208 -0.59 20.66 16.34
N VAL A 209 -0.72 19.38 15.98
CA VAL A 209 -1.25 18.95 14.68
C VAL A 209 -2.76 19.14 14.74
N GLN A 210 -3.21 20.29 14.27
CA GLN A 210 -4.61 20.68 14.32
C GLN A 210 -5.38 19.99 13.20
N LYS A 211 -6.43 19.26 13.57
CA LYS A 211 -7.48 18.86 12.64
C LYS A 211 -8.44 20.03 12.50
N LEU A 212 -8.63 20.56 11.28
CA LEU A 212 -9.68 21.55 11.05
C LEU A 212 -11.02 20.94 11.49
N SER A 213 -11.70 21.58 12.46
CA SER A 213 -12.92 21.08 13.06
C SER A 213 -14.05 20.88 12.03
N PRO A 214 -15.00 19.95 12.25
CA PRO A 214 -16.18 19.79 11.40
C PRO A 214 -17.10 21.02 11.46
N SER A 215 -17.91 21.17 10.40
CA SER A 215 -19.03 22.11 10.07
C SER A 215 -19.37 23.35 10.91
N THR A 216 -19.23 23.38 12.24
CA THR A 216 -19.57 24.53 13.09
C THR A 216 -18.61 25.71 12.94
N PHE A 217 -17.39 25.46 12.46
CA PHE A 217 -16.37 26.46 12.17
C PHE A 217 -15.83 26.36 10.73
N MET A 218 -16.58 25.68 9.85
CA MET A 218 -16.27 25.73 8.41
C MET A 218 -16.62 27.12 7.89
N LYS A 219 -15.85 27.60 6.90
CA LYS A 219 -16.22 28.77 6.10
C LYS A 219 -17.70 28.64 5.72
N ARG A 220 -18.52 29.52 6.30
CA ARG A 220 -19.92 29.66 5.88
C ARG A 220 -19.84 30.12 4.43
N ASN A 221 -20.40 29.32 3.53
CA ASN A 221 -20.57 29.76 2.15
C ASN A 221 -21.47 31.02 2.15
N GLU A 222 -21.52 31.72 1.02
CA GLU A 222 -22.29 32.96 0.95
C GLU A 222 -23.77 32.76 1.29
N GLU A 223 -24.34 31.60 0.94
CA GLU A 223 -25.72 31.22 1.22
C GLU A 223 -26.03 31.18 2.72
N GLU A 224 -25.16 30.54 3.53
CA GLU A 224 -25.31 30.48 4.97
C GLU A 224 -25.13 31.85 5.65
N THR A 225 -24.26 32.70 5.10
CA THR A 225 -24.11 34.09 5.56
C THR A 225 -25.40 34.87 5.28
N TYR A 226 -26.04 34.66 4.13
CA TYR A 226 -27.34 35.26 3.79
C TYR A 226 -28.48 34.75 4.69
N LYS A 227 -28.55 33.44 4.97
CA LYS A 227 -29.53 32.88 5.92
C LYS A 227 -29.39 33.52 7.29
N THR A 228 -28.15 33.64 7.78
CA THR A 228 -27.86 34.28 9.07
C THR A 228 -28.34 35.73 9.08
N MET A 229 -28.09 36.50 8.01
CA MET A 229 -28.61 37.88 7.90
C MET A 229 -30.13 37.95 8.00
N LEU A 230 -30.84 37.07 7.30
CA LEU A 230 -32.30 37.03 7.31
C LEU A 230 -32.84 36.70 8.70
N VAL A 231 -32.26 35.68 9.35
CA VAL A 231 -32.64 35.28 10.71
C VAL A 231 -32.43 36.44 11.69
N LEU A 232 -31.22 37.03 11.72
CA LEU A 232 -30.93 38.15 12.62
C LEU A 232 -31.81 39.38 12.32
N SER A 233 -32.17 39.61 11.05
CA SER A 233 -33.07 40.71 10.69
C SER A 233 -34.49 40.49 11.19
N ASN A 234 -34.98 39.25 11.25
CA ASN A 234 -36.31 38.94 11.77
C ASN A 234 -36.40 39.16 13.29
N GLU A 235 -35.29 39.05 14.00
CA GLU A 235 -35.19 39.32 15.45
C GLU A 235 -35.25 40.81 15.81
N ILE A 236 -35.18 41.71 14.82
CA ILE A 236 -35.37 43.17 15.01
C ILE A 236 -36.80 43.50 14.59
N SER A 237 -37.67 43.71 15.58
CA SER A 237 -39.09 43.97 15.41
C SER A 237 -39.47 45.43 15.66
N SER A 238 -38.65 46.15 16.43
CA SER A 238 -38.79 47.57 16.77
C SER A 238 -37.47 48.33 16.53
N LEU A 239 -37.55 49.65 16.33
CA LEU A 239 -36.36 50.52 16.25
C LEU A 239 -35.60 50.64 17.59
N GLU A 240 -36.25 50.27 18.71
CA GLU A 240 -35.63 50.23 20.04
C GLU A 240 -34.90 48.91 20.34
N ASP A 241 -35.04 47.90 19.47
CA ASP A 241 -34.39 46.60 19.68
C ASP A 241 -32.86 46.72 19.59
N LEU A 242 -32.18 45.98 20.47
CA LEU A 242 -30.73 45.92 20.45
C LEU A 242 -30.22 45.33 19.12
N PRO A 243 -29.06 45.80 18.62
CA PRO A 243 -28.40 45.20 17.47
C PRO A 243 -28.16 43.71 17.66
N GLN A 244 -28.30 42.95 16.58
CA GLN A 244 -28.16 41.51 16.58
C GLN A 244 -26.83 41.14 15.94
N ALA A 245 -25.99 40.36 16.62
CA ALA A 245 -24.71 39.93 16.07
C ALA A 245 -24.54 38.41 16.13
N ALA A 246 -23.99 37.84 15.06
CA ALA A 246 -23.47 36.48 15.05
C ALA A 246 -21.95 36.52 14.86
N ILE A 247 -21.20 35.88 15.77
CA ILE A 247 -19.73 35.84 15.75
C ILE A 247 -19.31 34.41 15.41
N ASN A 248 -18.75 34.22 14.22
CA ASN A 248 -18.34 32.90 13.71
C ASN A 248 -16.83 32.89 13.46
N LEU A 249 -16.15 31.79 13.81
CA LEU A 249 -14.76 31.60 13.38
C LEU A 249 -14.75 31.41 11.86
N ASP A 250 -13.96 32.21 11.15
CA ASP A 250 -13.84 32.16 9.68
C ASP A 250 -12.58 31.37 9.29
N GLU A 251 -11.44 31.83 9.79
CA GLU A 251 -10.13 31.23 9.55
C GLU A 251 -9.23 31.43 10.78
N HIS A 252 -8.15 30.66 10.84
CA HIS A 252 -7.03 30.98 11.71
C HIS A 252 -5.74 30.82 10.90
N THR A 253 -4.79 31.71 11.12
CA THR A 253 -3.45 31.68 10.51
C THR A 253 -2.42 31.65 11.63
N GLY A 254 -1.16 31.31 11.36
CA GLY A 254 -0.08 31.27 12.36
C GLY A 254 -0.12 32.44 13.35
N LYS A 255 -0.42 33.66 12.87
CA LYS A 255 -0.38 34.91 13.61
C LYS A 255 -1.73 35.40 14.16
N GLU A 256 -2.83 35.09 13.47
CA GLU A 256 -4.14 35.70 13.74
C GLU A 256 -5.27 34.66 13.83
N ILE A 257 -6.25 34.90 14.70
CA ILE A 257 -7.53 34.19 14.73
C ILE A 257 -8.58 35.12 14.13
N ILE A 258 -9.21 34.70 13.04
CA ILE A 258 -10.11 35.54 12.25
C ILE A 258 -11.55 35.13 12.52
N PHE A 259 -12.33 36.07 13.04
CA PHE A 259 -13.77 35.90 13.25
C PHE A 259 -14.55 36.75 12.25
N GLN A 260 -15.50 36.13 11.56
CA GLN A 260 -16.50 36.83 10.78
C GLN A 260 -17.66 37.22 11.68
N VAL A 261 -18.01 38.51 11.65
CA VAL A 261 -19.14 39.06 12.38
C VAL A 261 -20.21 39.49 11.38
N VAL A 262 -21.44 39.00 11.58
CA VAL A 262 -22.63 39.51 10.90
C VAL A 262 -23.38 40.35 11.92
N LEU A 263 -23.37 41.67 11.75
CA LEU A 263 -24.07 42.63 12.60
C LEU A 263 -25.29 43.16 11.85
N VAL A 264 -26.47 43.08 12.46
CA VAL A 264 -27.72 43.64 11.92
C VAL A 264 -28.22 44.73 12.84
N HIS A 265 -28.53 45.90 12.29
CA HIS A 265 -28.96 47.07 13.05
C HIS A 265 -29.88 48.00 12.21
N PRO A 266 -30.69 48.85 12.84
CA PRO A 266 -31.36 49.98 12.17
C PRO A 266 -30.33 51.03 11.72
N ALA A 267 -30.54 51.67 10.57
CA ALA A 267 -29.70 52.77 10.10
C ALA A 267 -30.40 54.14 10.22
N PRO A 268 -29.66 55.22 10.54
CA PRO A 268 -28.22 55.26 10.84
C PRO A 268 -27.91 54.72 12.24
N PHE A 269 -26.87 53.88 12.34
CA PHE A 269 -26.53 53.19 13.58
C PHE A 269 -25.75 54.08 14.55
N HIS A 270 -24.70 54.74 14.04
CA HIS A 270 -23.81 55.61 14.79
C HIS A 270 -23.19 56.68 13.87
N ASN A 271 -22.66 57.76 14.46
CA ASN A 271 -21.98 58.86 13.76
C ASN A 271 -20.46 58.62 13.57
N PHE A 272 -19.97 57.41 13.81
CA PHE A 272 -18.54 57.07 13.74
C PHE A 272 -18.33 55.81 12.89
N SER A 273 -17.12 55.65 12.34
CA SER A 273 -16.75 54.44 11.61
C SER A 273 -16.43 53.30 12.58
N LEU A 274 -16.99 52.11 12.36
CA LEU A 274 -16.65 50.92 13.15
C LEU A 274 -15.14 50.64 13.16
N LYS A 275 -14.45 50.94 12.06
CA LYS A 275 -12.99 50.77 11.94
C LYS A 275 -12.21 51.57 12.99
N GLU A 276 -12.71 52.73 13.42
CA GLU A 276 -12.02 53.61 14.37
C GLU A 276 -12.16 53.14 15.83
N ARG A 277 -13.09 52.21 16.10
CA ARG A 277 -13.36 51.70 17.46
C ARG A 277 -12.58 50.44 17.80
N PHE A 278 -12.13 49.68 16.80
CA PHE A 278 -11.37 48.45 17.01
C PHE A 278 -9.87 48.74 17.05
N LEU A 279 -9.37 49.16 18.22
CA LEU A 279 -7.95 49.49 18.44
C LEU A 279 -7.08 48.26 18.79
N GLU A 280 -7.67 47.22 19.38
CA GLU A 280 -6.96 46.03 19.85
C GLU A 280 -6.96 44.87 18.82
N CYS A 281 -7.55 45.07 17.63
CA CYS A 281 -7.65 44.06 16.58
C CYS A 281 -7.71 44.68 15.18
N THR A 282 -7.43 43.90 14.13
CA THR A 282 -7.53 44.39 12.76
C THR A 282 -8.97 44.22 12.25
N PHE A 283 -9.62 45.34 11.88
CA PHE A 283 -10.95 45.36 11.28
C PHE A 283 -10.87 45.33 9.74
N VAL A 284 -11.52 44.34 9.12
CA VAL A 284 -11.61 44.20 7.66
C VAL A 284 -13.08 44.20 7.23
N PRO A 285 -13.58 45.27 6.58
CA PRO A 285 -14.96 45.29 6.08
C PRO A 285 -15.10 44.33 4.88
N LYS A 286 -16.19 43.55 4.85
CA LYS A 286 -16.52 42.67 3.70
C LYS A 286 -17.68 43.23 2.88
N ARG A 287 -18.86 43.42 3.50
CA ARG A 287 -20.06 43.91 2.80
C ARG A 287 -21.03 44.62 3.74
N MET A 288 -21.88 45.46 3.17
CA MET A 288 -22.99 46.10 3.86
C MET A 288 -24.21 46.07 2.94
N THR A 289 -25.34 45.56 3.44
CA THR A 289 -26.54 45.35 2.63
C THR A 289 -27.78 45.69 3.44
N THR A 290 -28.76 46.36 2.83
CA THR A 290 -30.09 46.54 3.44
C THR A 290 -30.87 45.23 3.31
N VAL A 291 -31.32 44.67 4.44
CA VAL A 291 -32.02 43.37 4.47
C VAL A 291 -33.53 43.55 4.46
N LYS A 292 -34.04 44.58 5.14
CA LYS A 292 -35.46 44.96 5.15
C LYS A 292 -35.63 46.44 5.51
N HIS A 293 -36.85 46.97 5.38
CA HIS A 293 -37.23 48.28 5.89
C HIS A 293 -38.23 48.09 7.04
N LEU A 294 -38.09 48.89 8.09
CA LEU A 294 -39.00 48.95 9.23
C LEU A 294 -39.37 50.41 9.45
N ASP A 295 -40.64 50.77 9.27
CA ASP A 295 -41.16 52.15 9.42
C ASP A 295 -40.31 53.21 8.68
N ASP A 296 -40.05 52.98 7.38
CA ASP A 296 -39.19 53.81 6.51
C ASP A 296 -37.70 53.92 6.91
N HIS A 297 -37.27 53.22 7.96
CA HIS A 297 -35.86 53.06 8.32
C HIS A 297 -35.26 51.78 7.72
N PRO A 298 -34.12 51.85 7.01
CA PRO A 298 -33.47 50.66 6.49
C PRO A 298 -32.78 49.88 7.61
N ILE A 299 -33.08 48.59 7.72
CA ILE A 299 -32.34 47.64 8.57
C ILE A 299 -31.17 47.10 7.74
N GLN A 300 -29.96 47.41 8.19
CA GLN A 300 -28.73 47.05 7.49
C GLN A 300 -28.04 45.88 8.17
N ALA A 301 -27.52 44.96 7.36
CA ALA A 301 -26.59 43.93 7.79
C ALA A 301 -25.18 44.28 7.31
N GLN A 302 -24.27 44.45 8.25
CA GLN A 302 -22.86 44.68 8.02
C GLN A 302 -22.08 43.41 8.33
N VAL A 303 -21.28 42.96 7.36
CA VAL A 303 -20.37 41.83 7.50
C VAL A 303 -18.95 42.32 7.46
N PHE A 304 -18.18 41.93 8.46
CA PHE A 304 -16.78 42.26 8.57
C PHE A 304 -16.04 41.13 9.27
N SER A 305 -14.72 41.14 9.14
CA SER A 305 -13.83 40.24 9.85
C SER A 305 -13.05 41.01 10.91
N LEU A 306 -12.93 40.43 12.09
CA LEU A 306 -12.07 40.88 13.17
C LEU A 306 -10.91 39.90 13.32
N HIS A 307 -9.69 40.39 13.16
CA HIS A 307 -8.49 39.59 13.26
C HIS A 307 -7.85 39.83 14.62
N LEU A 308 -7.87 38.82 15.48
CA LEU A 308 -7.23 38.85 16.78
C LEU A 308 -5.80 38.32 16.66
N ASN A 309 -4.84 39.08 17.19
CA ASN A 309 -3.48 38.57 17.35
C ASN A 309 -3.49 37.37 18.31
N ARG A 310 -2.80 36.30 17.92
CA ARG A 310 -2.60 35.14 18.78
C ARG A 310 -1.67 35.49 19.92
N THR A 311 -2.10 35.19 21.13
CA THR A 311 -1.32 35.42 22.34
C THR A 311 -1.36 34.16 23.20
N SER A 312 -0.36 34.00 24.08
CA SER A 312 -0.31 32.86 25.01
C SER A 312 -1.49 32.82 25.98
N ALA A 313 -2.24 33.91 26.11
CA ALA A 313 -3.48 33.97 26.88
C ALA A 313 -4.58 33.08 26.29
N PHE A 314 -4.58 32.82 24.98
CA PHE A 314 -5.53 31.94 24.32
C PHE A 314 -5.06 30.48 24.27
N LEU A 315 -4.03 30.09 25.02
CA LEU A 315 -3.56 28.70 25.08
C LEU A 315 -4.08 27.98 26.32
N ARG A 316 -4.64 26.79 26.09
CA ARG A 316 -4.99 25.81 27.13
C ARG A 316 -3.74 25.27 27.84
N THR A 317 -3.95 24.42 28.84
CA THR A 317 -2.87 23.76 29.60
C THR A 317 -2.09 22.76 28.77
N ASP A 318 -2.73 22.11 27.79
CA ASP A 318 -2.17 21.15 26.84
C ASP A 318 -1.44 21.79 25.64
N GLY A 319 -1.50 23.12 25.51
CA GLY A 319 -0.91 23.88 24.41
C GLY A 319 -1.82 24.07 23.19
N SER A 320 -3.08 23.63 23.24
CA SER A 320 -4.07 23.89 22.18
C SER A 320 -4.67 25.30 22.28
N LEU A 321 -5.15 25.85 21.15
CA LEU A 321 -5.83 27.15 21.11
C LEU A 321 -7.25 27.06 21.66
N ASP A 322 -7.58 28.00 22.55
CA ASP A 322 -8.91 28.20 23.08
C ASP A 322 -9.69 29.22 22.24
N PHE A 323 -10.37 28.72 21.21
CA PHE A 323 -11.21 29.55 20.33
C PHE A 323 -12.40 30.18 21.06
N ASN A 324 -12.84 29.64 22.19
CA ASN A 324 -13.94 30.21 22.96
C ASN A 324 -13.48 31.47 23.68
N LEU A 325 -12.32 31.41 24.34
CA LEU A 325 -11.73 32.58 24.98
C LEU A 325 -11.42 33.69 23.95
N ALA A 326 -10.93 33.31 22.77
CA ALA A 326 -10.74 34.24 21.66
C ALA A 326 -12.07 34.86 21.19
N ARG A 327 -13.13 34.06 21.03
CA ARG A 327 -14.48 34.55 20.67
C ARG A 327 -15.05 35.48 21.74
N GLN A 328 -14.88 35.17 23.02
CA GLN A 328 -15.31 36.04 24.13
C GLN A 328 -14.64 37.40 24.04
N LYS A 329 -13.33 37.43 23.75
CA LYS A 329 -12.62 38.69 23.51
C LYS A 329 -13.21 39.46 22.32
N VAL A 330 -13.59 38.80 21.22
CA VAL A 330 -14.34 39.45 20.12
C VAL A 330 -15.66 40.04 20.60
N GLY A 331 -16.41 39.31 21.43
CA GLY A 331 -17.65 39.80 22.03
C GLY A 331 -17.43 41.04 22.91
N THR A 332 -16.39 41.05 23.74
CA THR A 332 -16.01 42.22 24.55
C THR A 332 -15.61 43.42 23.68
N LEU A 333 -14.87 43.18 22.60
CA LEU A 333 -14.48 44.23 21.65
C LEU A 333 -15.69 44.81 20.93
N LEU A 334 -16.62 43.97 20.47
CA LEU A 334 -17.89 44.42 19.91
C LEU A 334 -18.67 45.25 20.92
N HIS A 335 -18.83 44.76 22.16
CA HIS A 335 -19.54 45.49 23.20
C HIS A 335 -18.93 46.87 23.47
N SER A 336 -17.59 46.96 23.49
CA SER A 336 -16.89 48.23 23.67
C SER A 336 -17.05 49.19 22.49
N ALA A 337 -17.23 48.66 21.27
CA ALA A 337 -17.30 49.45 20.04
C ALA A 337 -18.71 49.97 19.73
N ILE A 338 -19.74 49.14 19.97
CA ILE A 338 -21.13 49.42 19.57
C ILE A 338 -22.12 49.44 20.74
N GLY A 339 -21.65 49.21 21.97
CA GLY A 339 -22.51 49.12 23.15
C GLY A 339 -23.21 47.77 23.30
N ALA A 340 -24.37 47.76 23.96
CA ALA A 340 -25.14 46.54 24.18
C ALA A 340 -25.67 45.98 22.85
N PHE A 341 -25.48 44.67 22.64
CA PHE A 341 -26.00 43.94 21.49
C PHE A 341 -26.43 42.53 21.93
N ARG A 342 -27.28 41.87 21.15
CA ARG A 342 -27.66 40.48 21.38
C ARG A 342 -26.73 39.55 20.60
N ASP A 343 -26.00 38.71 21.32
CA ASP A 343 -25.13 37.69 20.75
C ASP A 343 -25.94 36.42 20.43
N TYR A 344 -26.33 36.28 19.15
CA TYR A 344 -27.23 35.23 18.68
C TYR A 344 -26.69 33.82 18.94
N ASN A 345 -25.40 33.59 18.69
CA ASN A 345 -24.77 32.28 18.86
C ASN A 345 -23.94 32.16 20.17
N GLY A 346 -23.75 33.23 20.93
CA GLY A 346 -22.98 33.22 22.18
C GLY A 346 -23.71 32.59 23.36
N GLY A 347 -25.02 32.78 23.46
CA GLY A 347 -25.81 32.21 24.57
C GLY A 347 -25.82 30.68 24.58
N LEU A 348 -25.87 30.06 23.39
CA LEU A 348 -25.80 28.60 23.26
C LEU A 348 -24.42 28.07 23.68
N LEU A 349 -23.34 28.70 23.20
CA LEU A 349 -21.96 28.31 23.52
C LEU A 349 -21.64 28.47 25.01
N PHE A 350 -22.13 29.54 25.65
CA PHE A 350 -21.97 29.74 27.08
C PHE A 350 -22.68 28.64 27.87
N LYS A 351 -23.94 28.33 27.53
CA LYS A 351 -24.68 27.24 28.17
C LYS A 351 -24.01 25.89 27.97
N GLN A 352 -23.46 25.60 26.78
CA GLN A 352 -22.70 24.38 26.54
C GLN A 352 -21.48 24.26 27.48
N GLN A 353 -20.75 25.34 27.70
CA GLN A 353 -19.57 25.35 28.57
C GLN A 353 -19.94 25.23 30.05
N GLU A 354 -20.98 25.92 30.50
CA GLU A 354 -21.52 25.75 31.85
C GLU A 354 -21.95 24.29 32.08
N HIS A 355 -22.62 23.71 31.08
CA HIS A 355 -23.09 22.34 31.15
C HIS A 355 -21.94 21.33 31.15
N LEU A 356 -20.91 21.53 30.32
CA LEU A 356 -19.69 20.73 30.33
C LEU A 356 -18.93 20.84 31.67
N GLY A 357 -18.84 22.03 32.25
CA GLY A 357 -18.20 22.25 33.55
C GLY A 357 -18.90 21.46 34.66
N LYS A 358 -20.21 21.64 34.78
CA LYS A 358 -21.04 20.87 35.74
C LYS A 358 -20.98 19.36 35.49
N PHE A 359 -20.90 18.94 34.23
CA PHE A 359 -20.76 17.55 33.85
C PHE A 359 -19.41 16.95 34.30
N LYS A 360 -18.31 17.69 34.12
CA LYS A 360 -16.98 17.28 34.60
C LYS A 360 -16.91 17.19 36.12
N ASP A 361 -17.49 18.17 36.82
CA ASP A 361 -17.51 18.21 38.29
C ASP A 361 -18.23 17.00 38.90
N ALA A 362 -19.20 16.42 38.18
CA ALA A 362 -19.93 15.24 38.62
C ALA A 362 -19.14 13.91 38.48
N PHE A 363 -18.04 13.89 37.71
CA PHE A 363 -17.22 12.69 37.47
C PHE A 363 -15.71 12.96 37.69
N PRO A 364 -15.28 13.31 38.92
CA PRO A 364 -13.90 13.70 39.19
C PRO A 364 -12.88 12.57 38.98
N GLU A 365 -13.31 11.31 39.10
CA GLU A 365 -12.46 10.12 38.96
C GLU A 365 -12.42 9.53 37.54
N ALA A 366 -13.21 10.06 36.60
CA ALA A 366 -13.24 9.58 35.22
C ALA A 366 -12.13 10.24 34.38
N ASP A 367 -11.67 9.53 33.34
CA ASP A 367 -10.72 10.07 32.37
C ASP A 367 -11.33 11.30 31.69
N GLN A 368 -10.67 12.45 31.87
CA GLN A 368 -11.11 13.74 31.36
C GLN A 368 -11.22 13.74 29.83
N ASP A 369 -10.36 12.97 29.15
CA ASP A 369 -10.39 12.86 27.69
C ASP A 369 -11.63 12.10 27.21
N ILE A 370 -12.03 11.05 27.93
CA ILE A 370 -13.23 10.25 27.57
C ILE A 370 -14.50 11.05 27.88
N LEU A 371 -14.52 11.76 29.01
CA LEU A 371 -15.61 12.68 29.37
C LEU A 371 -15.85 13.74 28.29
N GLU A 372 -14.79 14.43 27.88
CA GLU A 372 -14.89 15.45 26.83
C GLU A 372 -15.28 14.85 25.49
N LYS A 373 -14.65 13.74 25.09
CA LYS A 373 -14.98 13.05 23.83
C LYS A 373 -16.44 12.65 23.80
N PHE A 374 -16.98 12.10 24.89
CA PHE A 374 -18.39 11.73 25.00
C PHE A 374 -19.30 12.94 24.90
N PHE A 375 -19.01 14.02 25.65
CA PHE A 375 -19.84 15.22 25.64
C PHE A 375 -19.89 15.85 24.23
N TYR A 376 -18.74 15.93 23.56
CA TYR A 376 -18.66 16.50 22.22
C TYR A 376 -19.19 15.59 21.10
N SER A 377 -19.35 14.29 21.36
CA SER A 377 -20.01 13.37 20.42
C SER A 377 -21.53 13.36 20.54
N ILE A 378 -22.11 14.10 21.50
CA ILE A 378 -23.57 14.22 21.64
C ILE A 378 -24.14 14.96 20.44
N ALA A 379 -25.12 14.32 19.80
CA ALA A 379 -25.89 14.83 18.68
C ALA A 379 -27.41 14.69 18.96
N PRO A 380 -28.26 15.55 18.39
CA PRO A 380 -27.93 16.80 17.68
C PRO A 380 -27.17 17.80 18.56
N LEU A 381 -26.36 18.68 17.95
CA LEU A 381 -25.41 19.56 18.66
C LEU A 381 -26.10 20.44 19.73
N GLU A 382 -27.35 20.82 19.49
CA GLU A 382 -28.16 21.63 20.40
C GLU A 382 -28.30 20.94 21.77
N LYS A 383 -28.34 19.60 21.80
CA LYS A 383 -28.45 18.81 23.03
C LYS A 383 -27.25 18.98 23.96
N GLN A 384 -26.08 19.36 23.45
CA GLN A 384 -24.94 19.72 24.32
C GLN A 384 -25.28 20.92 25.23
N ALA A 385 -26.17 21.81 24.80
CA ALA A 385 -26.56 23.03 25.52
C ALA A 385 -27.86 22.90 26.32
N ILE A 386 -28.82 22.11 25.81
CA ILE A 386 -30.22 22.11 26.28
C ILE A 386 -30.64 20.82 26.96
N LEU A 387 -29.84 19.75 26.89
CA LEU A 387 -30.19 18.50 27.56
C LEU A 387 -30.22 18.75 29.06
N ASP A 388 -31.21 18.20 29.75
CA ASP A 388 -31.30 18.33 31.20
C ASP A 388 -30.07 17.71 31.88
N GLN A 389 -29.61 18.32 32.97
CA GLN A 389 -28.38 17.92 33.65
C GLN A 389 -28.48 16.52 34.24
N GLU A 390 -29.62 16.15 34.82
CA GLU A 390 -29.81 14.80 35.38
C GLU A 390 -29.79 13.75 34.25
N ILE A 391 -30.43 14.07 33.12
CA ILE A 391 -30.43 13.22 31.93
C ILE A 391 -29.02 13.06 31.36
N LEU A 392 -28.23 14.13 31.26
CA LEU A 392 -26.84 14.07 30.77
C LEU A 392 -25.95 13.20 31.67
N LEU A 393 -26.09 13.31 32.99
CA LEU A 393 -25.34 12.50 33.95
C LEU A 393 -25.71 11.02 33.84
N LEU A 394 -27.00 10.71 33.76
CA LEU A 394 -27.51 9.35 33.52
C LEU A 394 -27.05 8.81 32.18
N PHE A 395 -27.02 9.65 31.14
CA PHE A 395 -26.62 9.28 29.78
C PHE A 395 -25.17 8.81 29.73
N PHE A 396 -24.27 9.51 30.42
CA PHE A 396 -22.87 9.09 30.53
C PHE A 396 -22.66 7.91 31.48
N LYS A 397 -23.38 7.87 32.60
CA LYS A 397 -23.31 6.74 33.53
C LYS A 397 -23.70 5.43 32.86
N PHE A 398 -24.76 5.46 32.03
CA PHE A 398 -25.19 4.30 31.25
C PHE A 398 -24.11 3.82 30.27
N PHE A 399 -23.35 4.74 29.67
CA PHE A 399 -22.15 4.40 28.89
C PHE A 399 -21.06 3.77 29.77
N LEU A 400 -20.75 4.33 30.93
CA LEU A 400 -19.70 3.83 31.82
C LEU A 400 -19.99 2.42 32.37
N ASP A 401 -21.25 2.13 32.66
CA ASP A 401 -21.69 0.84 33.22
C ASP A 401 -21.50 -0.29 32.20
N HIS A 402 -21.79 -0.02 30.92
CA HIS A 402 -21.75 -1.04 29.86
C HIS A 402 -20.48 -1.04 29.00
N GLN A 403 -19.61 -0.01 29.08
CA GLN A 403 -18.38 0.05 28.27
C GLN A 403 -17.40 -1.11 28.57
N LYS A 404 -17.37 -1.57 29.84
CA LYS A 404 -16.38 -2.55 30.34
C LYS A 404 -16.67 -3.99 29.91
N GLU A 405 -17.84 -4.24 29.36
CA GLU A 405 -18.24 -5.59 28.95
C GLU A 405 -17.48 -6.07 27.72
N LYS A 406 -17.07 -7.34 27.72
CA LYS A 406 -16.26 -7.92 26.64
C LYS A 406 -17.14 -8.66 25.64
N LEU A 407 -17.01 -8.31 24.36
CA LEU A 407 -17.60 -9.04 23.24
C LEU A 407 -16.82 -10.35 23.00
N GLN A 408 -17.53 -11.45 22.78
CA GLN A 408 -16.90 -12.77 22.56
C GLN A 408 -16.39 -12.94 21.13
N LYS A 409 -17.08 -12.39 20.13
CA LYS A 409 -16.66 -12.38 18.72
C LYS A 409 -16.60 -10.97 18.15
N LYS A 410 -15.87 -10.82 17.04
CA LYS A 410 -15.75 -9.54 16.30
C LYS A 410 -17.07 -9.09 15.66
N SER A 411 -17.97 -10.03 15.36
CA SER A 411 -19.30 -9.80 14.77
C SER A 411 -20.42 -9.55 15.77
N ASP A 412 -20.17 -9.79 17.06
CA ASP A 412 -21.18 -9.66 18.08
C ASP A 412 -21.41 -8.18 18.39
N PHE A 413 -22.65 -7.84 18.73
CA PHE A 413 -22.98 -6.59 19.37
C PHE A 413 -23.69 -6.87 20.70
N ILE A 414 -23.47 -6.00 21.67
CA ILE A 414 -24.26 -5.97 22.89
C ILE A 414 -25.30 -4.87 22.73
N PHE A 415 -26.55 -5.17 23.06
CA PHE A 415 -27.66 -4.23 23.02
C PHE A 415 -28.33 -4.20 24.40
N TYR A 416 -28.29 -3.03 25.03
CA TYR A 416 -28.99 -2.77 26.28
C TYR A 416 -30.11 -1.77 26.07
N HIS A 417 -31.19 -2.03 26.79
CA HIS A 417 -32.38 -1.20 26.86
C HIS A 417 -32.77 -1.07 28.33
N SER A 418 -32.99 0.16 28.77
CA SER A 418 -33.47 0.47 30.11
C SER A 418 -34.36 1.69 30.09
N GLN A 419 -35.48 1.63 30.82
CA GLN A 419 -36.38 2.75 31.03
C GLN A 419 -36.14 3.32 32.42
N ILE A 420 -35.79 4.61 32.50
CA ILE A 420 -35.50 5.30 33.76
C ILE A 420 -36.34 6.57 33.80
N GLY A 421 -37.36 6.57 34.65
CA GLY A 421 -38.35 7.65 34.71
C GLY A 421 -39.18 7.71 33.43
N GLU A 422 -39.30 8.90 32.85
CA GLU A 422 -40.02 9.14 31.58
C GLU A 422 -39.15 8.92 30.33
N ASN A 423 -37.85 8.61 30.49
CA ASN A 423 -36.90 8.53 29.38
C ASN A 423 -36.41 7.09 29.14
N THR A 424 -36.08 6.77 27.88
CA THR A 424 -35.55 5.47 27.49
C THR A 424 -34.09 5.57 27.08
N TYR A 425 -33.23 4.74 27.66
CA TYR A 425 -31.81 4.66 27.39
C TYR A 425 -31.49 3.38 26.62
N LEU A 426 -30.75 3.53 25.53
CA LEU A 426 -30.29 2.44 24.68
C LEU A 426 -28.78 2.50 24.54
N PHE A 427 -28.15 1.34 24.54
CA PHE A 427 -26.70 1.23 24.36
C PHE A 427 -26.38 0.09 23.43
N VAL A 428 -25.47 0.35 22.50
CA VAL A 428 -24.95 -0.62 21.55
C VAL A 428 -23.44 -0.58 21.57
N LYS A 429 -22.81 -1.73 21.84
CA LYS A 429 -21.37 -1.92 21.70
C LYS A 429 -21.10 -2.88 20.57
N GLY A 430 -20.18 -2.53 19.66
CA GLY A 430 -19.74 -3.37 18.57
C GLY A 430 -18.24 -3.25 18.31
N ASN A 431 -17.63 -4.28 17.74
CA ASN A 431 -16.20 -4.29 17.38
C ASN A 431 -15.93 -3.93 15.90
N ASP A 432 -16.98 -3.84 15.07
CA ASP A 432 -16.87 -3.57 13.63
C ASP A 432 -17.20 -2.10 13.33
N CYS A 433 -16.37 -1.46 12.50
CA CYS A 433 -16.62 -0.11 12.03
C CYS A 433 -17.91 0.01 11.21
N SER A 434 -18.33 -1.05 10.52
CA SER A 434 -19.56 -1.05 9.69
C SER A 434 -20.84 -0.92 10.52
N LEU A 435 -20.80 -1.27 11.82
CA LEU A 435 -21.93 -1.05 12.74
C LEU A 435 -22.18 0.44 12.95
N GLY A 436 -21.12 1.26 13.03
CA GLY A 436 -21.24 2.71 13.15
C GLY A 436 -21.97 3.35 11.97
N ASP A 437 -21.59 2.96 10.75
CA ASP A 437 -22.24 3.46 9.53
C ASP A 437 -23.70 3.00 9.42
N THR A 438 -23.98 1.75 9.82
CA THR A 438 -25.35 1.21 9.86
C THR A 438 -26.23 2.02 10.82
N ILE A 439 -25.69 2.34 12.01
CA ILE A 439 -26.38 3.13 13.03
C ILE A 439 -26.59 4.57 12.53
N ALA A 440 -25.57 5.19 11.93
CA ALA A 440 -25.68 6.54 11.39
C ALA A 440 -26.74 6.63 10.27
N SER A 441 -26.76 5.65 9.35
CA SER A 441 -27.79 5.54 8.31
C SER A 441 -29.18 5.33 8.92
N PHE A 442 -29.30 4.46 9.93
CA PHE A 442 -30.58 4.22 10.60
C PHE A 442 -31.16 5.50 11.21
N ILE A 443 -30.32 6.30 11.89
CA ILE A 443 -30.73 7.59 12.46
C ILE A 443 -31.14 8.56 11.35
N HIS A 444 -30.37 8.64 10.26
CA HIS A 444 -30.67 9.50 9.12
C HIS A 444 -32.00 9.17 8.45
N ASP A 445 -32.27 7.87 8.24
CA ASP A 445 -33.45 7.40 7.50
C ASP A 445 -34.77 7.58 8.30
N HIS A 446 -34.69 7.68 9.63
CA HIS A 446 -35.87 7.61 10.51
C HIS A 446 -36.14 8.87 11.34
N PHE A 447 -35.28 9.90 11.32
CA PHE A 447 -35.46 11.09 12.17
C PHE A 447 -35.22 12.43 11.47
N PHE A 448 -36.23 13.31 11.57
CA PHE A 448 -36.17 14.73 11.18
C PHE A 448 -36.59 15.70 12.30
N GLN A 449 -36.84 15.24 13.53
CA GLN A 449 -37.20 16.12 14.66
C GLN A 449 -36.18 15.99 15.81
N SER A 450 -35.26 16.96 15.88
CA SER A 450 -34.11 16.99 16.81
C SER A 450 -34.47 17.07 18.30
N HIS A 451 -35.74 17.30 18.66
CA HIS A 451 -36.13 17.53 20.05
C HIS A 451 -36.40 16.25 20.84
N GLU A 452 -36.76 15.13 20.20
CA GLU A 452 -37.19 13.88 20.87
C GLU A 452 -36.03 12.92 21.22
N ILE A 453 -34.79 13.20 20.77
CA ILE A 453 -33.66 12.27 20.90
C ILE A 453 -32.34 12.99 21.19
N ALA A 454 -31.47 12.34 21.97
CA ALA A 454 -30.05 12.65 22.06
C ALA A 454 -29.26 11.36 21.89
N TYR A 455 -28.19 11.36 21.11
CA TYR A 455 -27.35 10.19 20.89
C TYR A 455 -25.87 10.55 20.86
N SER A 456 -25.01 9.56 21.06
CA SER A 456 -23.56 9.69 21.06
C SER A 456 -22.96 8.48 20.35
N ILE A 457 -22.07 8.72 19.37
CA ILE A 457 -21.29 7.68 18.70
C ILE A 457 -19.81 7.92 19.02
N LEU A 458 -19.21 7.00 19.76
CA LEU A 458 -17.79 7.04 20.12
C LEU A 458 -17.04 5.89 19.44
N ASN A 459 -16.06 6.26 18.64
CA ASN A 459 -15.11 5.32 18.05
C ASN A 459 -13.85 5.29 18.90
N THR A 460 -13.56 4.15 19.53
CA THR A 460 -12.34 3.95 20.32
C THR A 460 -11.61 2.68 19.83
N LEU A 461 -10.40 2.44 20.36
CA LEU A 461 -9.66 1.19 20.08
C LEU A 461 -10.42 -0.06 20.55
N ASP A 462 -11.29 0.08 21.56
CA ASP A 462 -12.08 -1.00 22.15
C ASP A 462 -13.42 -1.25 21.44
N GLY A 463 -13.66 -0.55 20.33
CA GLY A 463 -14.83 -0.69 19.48
C GLY A 463 -15.63 0.60 19.27
N ILE A 464 -16.80 0.44 18.66
CA ILE A 464 -17.82 1.48 18.48
C ILE A 464 -18.83 1.38 19.62
N PHE A 465 -19.09 2.52 20.25
CA PHE A 465 -20.06 2.69 21.31
C PHE A 465 -21.13 3.66 20.83
N PHE A 466 -22.36 3.20 20.80
CA PHE A 466 -23.51 4.01 20.48
C PHE A 466 -24.44 4.06 21.68
N THR A 467 -24.65 5.25 22.21
CA THR A 467 -25.57 5.48 23.34
C THR A 467 -26.67 6.42 22.89
N VAL A 468 -27.92 6.12 23.22
CA VAL A 468 -29.10 6.94 22.87
C VAL A 468 -29.97 7.17 24.09
N VAL A 469 -30.55 8.36 24.17
CA VAL A 469 -31.69 8.69 25.02
C VAL A 469 -32.85 9.15 24.16
N LEU A 470 -33.99 8.46 24.27
CA LEU A 470 -35.27 8.94 23.79
C LEU A 470 -35.94 9.74 24.91
N LEU A 471 -36.31 10.99 24.61
CA LEU A 471 -36.86 11.94 25.58
C LEU A 471 -38.39 11.86 25.57
N ASN A 472 -38.97 11.45 26.70
CA ASN A 472 -40.41 11.28 26.90
C ASN A 472 -41.14 10.56 25.73
N PRO A 473 -40.70 9.37 25.30
CA PRO A 473 -41.35 8.64 24.21
C PRO A 473 -42.72 8.12 24.64
N THR A 474 -43.67 8.03 23.69
CA THR A 474 -44.85 7.19 23.88
C THR A 474 -44.46 5.71 23.83
N GLU A 475 -45.18 4.85 24.55
CA GLU A 475 -44.89 3.40 24.61
C GLU A 475 -44.82 2.76 23.21
N GLU A 476 -45.69 3.18 22.28
CA GLU A 476 -45.67 2.73 20.88
C GLU A 476 -44.40 3.17 20.13
N LYS A 477 -43.95 4.43 20.30
CA LYS A 477 -42.74 4.95 19.65
C LYS A 477 -41.48 4.26 20.18
N GLU A 478 -41.41 4.04 21.49
CA GLU A 478 -40.31 3.34 22.14
C GLU A 478 -40.16 1.91 21.61
N GLN A 479 -41.27 1.15 21.62
CA GLN A 479 -41.26 -0.24 21.17
C GLN A 479 -40.94 -0.34 19.68
N PHE A 480 -41.49 0.57 18.86
CA PHE A 480 -41.20 0.62 17.42
C PHE A 480 -39.72 0.89 17.15
N PHE A 481 -39.13 1.90 17.79
CA PHE A 481 -37.73 2.27 17.62
C PHE A 481 -36.79 1.15 18.05
N THR A 482 -36.99 0.62 19.25
CA THR A 482 -36.16 -0.45 19.84
C THR A 482 -36.19 -1.70 18.96
N LYS A 483 -37.37 -2.08 18.46
CA LYS A 483 -37.54 -3.24 17.58
C LYS A 483 -36.83 -3.05 16.24
N LEU A 484 -36.99 -1.89 15.60
CA LEU A 484 -36.41 -1.61 14.29
C LEU A 484 -34.89 -1.51 14.34
N LEU A 485 -34.36 -0.84 15.38
CA LEU A 485 -32.92 -0.76 15.62
C LEU A 485 -32.33 -2.16 15.87
N ASN A 486 -32.94 -2.96 16.75
CA ASN A 486 -32.48 -4.33 17.02
C ASN A 486 -32.57 -5.22 15.76
N GLN A 487 -33.61 -5.05 14.94
CA GLN A 487 -33.71 -5.76 13.65
C GLN A 487 -32.58 -5.36 12.69
N LYS A 488 -32.30 -4.06 12.52
CA LYS A 488 -31.20 -3.56 11.68
C LYS A 488 -29.83 -4.04 12.17
N LEU A 489 -29.61 -4.04 13.49
CA LEU A 489 -28.38 -4.57 14.10
C LEU A 489 -28.25 -6.07 13.87
N ARG A 490 -29.33 -6.85 13.98
CA ARG A 490 -29.34 -8.29 13.66
C ARG A 490 -29.14 -8.57 12.18
N ASP A 491 -29.68 -7.75 11.28
CA ASP A 491 -29.45 -7.88 9.85
C ASP A 491 -28.00 -7.55 9.48
N CYS A 492 -27.42 -6.54 10.12
CA CYS A 492 -25.99 -6.24 10.04
C CYS A 492 -25.16 -7.41 10.59
N GLN A 493 -25.50 -7.94 11.76
CA GLN A 493 -24.86 -9.13 12.33
C GLN A 493 -24.99 -10.33 11.41
N LYS A 494 -26.14 -10.60 10.78
CA LYS A 494 -26.30 -11.68 9.79
C LYS A 494 -25.49 -11.45 8.51
N LYS A 495 -25.36 -10.20 8.07
CA LYS A 495 -24.52 -9.82 6.93
C LYS A 495 -23.03 -9.97 7.26
N ILE A 496 -22.65 -9.76 8.52
CA ILE A 496 -21.30 -10.01 9.07
C ILE A 496 -21.07 -11.52 9.34
N GLU A 497 -22.10 -12.26 9.75
CA GLU A 497 -22.08 -13.71 10.05
C GLU A 497 -22.21 -14.58 8.79
N GLY A 498 -22.66 -14.02 7.68
CA GLY A 498 -22.60 -14.65 6.36
C GLY A 498 -21.14 -14.86 5.99
N LYS A 499 -20.60 -16.06 6.27
CA LYS A 499 -19.22 -16.42 5.92
C LYS A 499 -18.94 -15.98 4.49
N LYS A 500 -17.94 -15.12 4.31
CA LYS A 500 -17.42 -14.79 2.99
C LYS A 500 -16.73 -16.04 2.46
N VAL A 501 -17.46 -16.83 1.66
CA VAL A 501 -16.96 -18.04 1.01
C VAL A 501 -16.67 -17.72 -0.45
N LEU A 502 -15.44 -18.01 -0.88
CA LEU A 502 -15.05 -18.05 -2.29
C LEU A 502 -15.04 -19.50 -2.76
N LYS A 503 -15.73 -19.81 -3.85
CA LYS A 503 -15.72 -21.15 -4.47
C LYS A 503 -14.94 -21.12 -5.79
N ILE A 504 -13.89 -21.92 -5.89
CA ILE A 504 -13.02 -21.96 -7.07
C ILE A 504 -13.11 -23.36 -7.68
N GLY A 505 -13.42 -23.45 -8.97
CA GLY A 505 -13.35 -24.68 -9.74
C GLY A 505 -11.91 -25.00 -10.11
N VAL A 506 -11.44 -26.19 -9.74
CA VAL A 506 -10.11 -26.72 -10.06
C VAL A 506 -10.24 -27.93 -10.99
N GLU A 507 -9.44 -27.97 -12.05
CA GLU A 507 -9.47 -29.09 -13.02
C GLU A 507 -8.89 -30.37 -12.42
N TYR A 508 -7.82 -30.23 -11.64
CA TYR A 508 -7.19 -31.30 -10.88
C TYR A 508 -6.80 -30.77 -9.50
N MET A 509 -6.72 -31.67 -8.52
CA MET A 509 -6.23 -31.30 -7.18
C MET A 509 -4.72 -30.98 -7.22
N PRO A 510 -4.24 -30.08 -6.34
CA PRO A 510 -2.81 -29.91 -6.08
C PRO A 510 -2.08 -31.25 -6.02
N VAL A 511 -1.02 -31.38 -6.83
CA VAL A 511 -0.20 -32.61 -6.87
C VAL A 511 0.52 -32.82 -5.54
N SER A 512 0.91 -31.73 -4.88
CA SER A 512 1.48 -31.76 -3.54
C SER A 512 1.21 -30.45 -2.82
N LEU A 513 0.84 -30.53 -1.54
CA LEU A 513 0.78 -29.38 -0.65
C LEU A 513 2.09 -29.18 0.14
N ASP A 514 3.13 -29.99 -0.13
CA ASP A 514 4.48 -29.77 0.39
C ASP A 514 5.12 -28.58 -0.35
N PRO A 515 5.47 -27.47 0.33
CA PRO A 515 6.13 -26.34 -0.33
C PRO A 515 7.47 -26.73 -0.99
N ARG A 516 8.11 -27.83 -0.58
CA ARG A 516 9.39 -28.28 -1.16
C ARG A 516 9.23 -29.07 -2.47
N ILE A 517 8.00 -29.41 -2.85
CA ILE A 517 7.70 -30.25 -4.03
C ILE A 517 6.71 -29.58 -4.98
N GLY A 518 5.67 -28.91 -4.45
CA GLY A 518 4.59 -28.31 -5.23
C GLY A 518 5.05 -27.16 -6.13
N GLY A 519 5.50 -27.50 -7.34
CA GLY A 519 6.04 -26.56 -8.33
C GLY A 519 5.13 -26.29 -9.53
N ASP A 520 3.99 -26.99 -9.66
CA ASP A 520 2.96 -26.64 -10.64
C ASP A 520 2.10 -25.47 -10.13
N ASN A 521 1.40 -24.79 -11.05
CA ASN A 521 0.65 -23.57 -10.73
C ASN A 521 -0.43 -23.80 -9.65
N VAL A 522 -1.18 -24.91 -9.74
CA VAL A 522 -2.29 -25.22 -8.81
C VAL A 522 -1.76 -25.46 -7.40
N SER A 523 -0.69 -26.26 -7.29
CA SER A 523 -0.01 -26.49 -6.02
C SER A 523 0.58 -25.20 -5.47
N ALA A 524 1.31 -24.42 -6.27
CA ALA A 524 1.99 -23.21 -5.82
C ALA A 524 1.01 -22.14 -5.29
N ASP A 525 -0.10 -21.89 -5.99
CA ASP A 525 -1.11 -20.93 -5.55
C ASP A 525 -1.87 -21.41 -4.30
N THR A 526 -2.11 -22.73 -4.18
CA THR A 526 -2.70 -23.30 -2.95
C THR A 526 -1.73 -23.22 -1.77
N ILE A 527 -0.44 -23.49 -2.00
CA ILE A 527 0.62 -23.36 -0.99
C ILE A 527 0.73 -21.91 -0.52
N CYS A 528 0.61 -20.90 -1.39
CA CYS A 528 0.60 -19.48 -0.99
C CYS A 528 -0.58 -19.09 -0.07
N LEU A 529 -1.66 -19.89 -0.04
CA LEU A 529 -2.76 -19.71 0.92
C LEU A 529 -2.46 -20.35 2.28
N LEU A 530 -1.69 -21.43 2.28
CA LEU A 530 -1.36 -22.23 3.47
C LEU A 530 -0.05 -21.78 4.15
N PHE A 531 0.91 -21.27 3.40
CA PHE A 531 2.25 -20.93 3.87
C PHE A 531 2.63 -19.50 3.50
N GLU A 532 3.46 -18.87 4.33
CA GLU A 532 4.09 -17.59 4.00
C GLU A 532 5.61 -17.68 4.12
N GLY A 533 6.30 -17.23 3.08
CA GLY A 533 7.76 -17.14 3.01
C GLY A 533 8.32 -15.87 3.67
N LEU A 534 9.64 -15.67 3.53
CA LEU A 534 10.32 -14.47 4.08
C LEU A 534 9.76 -13.18 3.48
N MET A 535 9.52 -13.20 2.17
CA MET A 535 8.99 -12.10 1.39
C MET A 535 7.61 -12.47 0.83
N ARG A 536 6.89 -11.48 0.31
CA ARG A 536 5.62 -11.67 -0.41
C ARG A 536 5.45 -10.58 -1.46
N TYR A 537 4.53 -10.76 -2.39
CA TYR A 537 4.12 -9.70 -3.32
C TYR A 537 2.95 -8.89 -2.75
N ASP A 538 3.01 -7.56 -2.89
CA ASP A 538 1.88 -6.68 -2.59
C ASP A 538 0.94 -6.47 -3.79
N ASP A 539 -0.12 -5.69 -3.59
CA ASP A 539 -1.13 -5.42 -4.63
C ASP A 539 -0.57 -4.58 -5.80
N LYS A 540 0.60 -3.96 -5.60
CA LYS A 540 1.35 -3.18 -6.59
C LYS A 540 2.49 -3.99 -7.22
N LYS A 541 2.53 -5.31 -7.00
CA LYS A 541 3.52 -6.24 -7.59
C LYS A 541 4.94 -5.98 -7.09
N GLN A 542 5.09 -5.32 -5.95
CA GLN A 542 6.38 -5.11 -5.33
C GLN A 542 6.64 -6.21 -4.32
N VAL A 543 7.89 -6.66 -4.27
CA VAL A 543 8.35 -7.57 -3.22
C VAL A 543 8.41 -6.79 -1.92
N VAL A 544 7.61 -7.21 -0.94
CA VAL A 544 7.54 -6.64 0.39
C VAL A 544 7.79 -7.73 1.43
N ASN A 545 8.01 -7.29 2.67
CA ASN A 545 8.23 -8.17 3.81
C ASN A 545 7.01 -9.07 4.08
N GLY A 546 7.22 -10.40 4.05
CA GLY A 546 6.28 -11.42 4.55
C GLY A 546 6.64 -11.77 6.00
N MET A 547 7.13 -12.99 6.23
CA MET A 547 7.64 -13.43 7.54
C MET A 547 8.88 -12.67 8.02
N ALA A 548 9.65 -12.05 7.11
CA ALA A 548 10.73 -11.15 7.50
C ALA A 548 10.14 -9.85 8.08
N HIS A 549 10.56 -9.45 9.28
CA HIS A 549 10.29 -8.13 9.83
C HIS A 549 11.20 -7.07 9.19
N SER A 550 12.48 -7.40 8.98
CA SER A 550 13.48 -6.53 8.36
C SER A 550 14.58 -7.33 7.68
N ILE A 551 15.32 -6.70 6.77
CA ILE A 551 16.37 -7.33 5.96
C ILE A 551 17.59 -6.42 5.95
N GLU A 552 18.76 -6.97 6.21
CA GLU A 552 20.04 -6.32 6.02
C GLU A 552 20.76 -6.98 4.84
N ILE A 553 21.24 -6.19 3.89
CA ILE A 553 21.91 -6.67 2.67
C ILE A 553 23.34 -6.11 2.67
N SER A 554 24.33 -6.97 2.46
CA SER A 554 25.73 -6.54 2.36
C SER A 554 25.98 -5.67 1.12
N ALA A 555 27.05 -4.89 1.14
CA ALA A 555 27.39 -3.96 0.06
C ALA A 555 27.68 -4.66 -1.29
N ASP A 556 28.12 -5.92 -1.26
CA ASP A 556 28.33 -6.76 -2.43
C ASP A 556 27.08 -7.55 -2.84
N ALA A 557 25.95 -7.38 -2.15
CA ALA A 557 24.69 -8.09 -2.36
C ALA A 557 24.83 -9.63 -2.35
N LYS A 558 25.79 -10.16 -1.58
CA LYS A 558 25.99 -11.61 -1.41
C LYS A 558 25.57 -12.12 -0.04
N GLN A 559 25.30 -11.25 0.94
CA GLN A 559 24.84 -11.66 2.25
C GLN A 559 23.53 -10.96 2.58
N TYR A 560 22.57 -11.75 3.03
CA TYR A 560 21.25 -11.32 3.44
C TYR A 560 21.00 -11.79 4.87
N ILE A 561 20.64 -10.88 5.76
CA ILE A 561 20.23 -11.21 7.13
C ILE A 561 18.75 -10.84 7.26
N PHE A 562 17.90 -11.86 7.36
CA PHE A 562 16.47 -11.71 7.59
C PHE A 562 16.19 -11.81 9.09
N LYS A 563 15.63 -10.75 9.67
CA LYS A 563 15.08 -10.79 11.03
C LYS A 563 13.60 -11.13 10.93
N LEU A 564 13.18 -12.25 11.49
CA LEU A 564 11.81 -12.78 11.39
C LEU A 564 10.87 -12.07 12.36
N ARG A 565 9.59 -12.02 11.97
CA ARG A 565 8.49 -11.63 12.84
C ARG A 565 8.28 -12.66 13.93
N GLN A 566 7.67 -12.23 15.03
CA GLN A 566 7.02 -13.19 15.92
C GLN A 566 5.78 -13.73 15.21
N ALA A 567 5.81 -15.00 14.86
CA ALA A 567 4.75 -15.68 14.12
C ALA A 567 4.63 -17.13 14.60
N PHE A 568 3.48 -17.72 14.34
CA PHE A 568 3.12 -19.04 14.84
C PHE A 568 2.61 -19.92 13.70
N TRP A 569 2.88 -21.21 13.83
CA TRP A 569 2.17 -22.25 13.09
C TRP A 569 0.71 -22.29 13.57
N ASN A 570 -0.15 -22.91 12.79
CA ASN A 570 -1.58 -23.09 13.11
C ASN A 570 -1.86 -23.93 14.37
N ASP A 571 -0.86 -24.63 14.91
CA ASP A 571 -0.93 -25.31 16.21
C ASP A 571 -0.48 -24.44 17.40
N GLY A 572 -0.11 -23.18 17.13
CA GLY A 572 0.36 -22.21 18.12
C GLY A 572 1.86 -22.29 18.46
N THR A 573 2.61 -23.22 17.88
CA THR A 573 4.07 -23.26 18.04
C THR A 573 4.75 -22.15 17.24
N SER A 574 5.92 -21.67 17.67
CA SER A 574 6.60 -20.56 16.98
C SER A 574 7.23 -21.00 15.66
N VAL A 575 7.09 -20.17 14.62
CA VAL A 575 7.87 -20.28 13.39
C VAL A 575 9.25 -19.69 13.63
N THR A 576 10.30 -20.43 13.30
CA THR A 576 11.70 -20.03 13.59
C THR A 576 12.57 -20.01 12.34
N ALA A 577 13.72 -19.32 12.40
CA ALA A 577 14.73 -19.33 11.34
C ALA A 577 15.24 -20.75 11.05
N HIS A 578 15.22 -21.62 12.04
CA HIS A 578 15.58 -23.03 11.87
C HIS A 578 14.63 -23.79 10.94
N ASP A 579 13.35 -23.41 10.86
CA ASP A 579 12.37 -24.05 9.96
C ASP A 579 12.68 -23.73 8.49
N PHE A 580 13.13 -22.51 8.22
CA PHE A 580 13.61 -22.09 6.89
C PHE A 580 14.91 -22.80 6.52
N GLU A 581 15.91 -22.77 7.42
CA GLU A 581 17.20 -23.46 7.18
C GLU A 581 16.98 -24.95 6.91
N TYR A 582 16.15 -25.61 7.71
CA TYR A 582 15.81 -27.02 7.55
C TYR A 582 15.16 -27.29 6.19
N ALA A 583 14.13 -26.52 5.82
CA ALA A 583 13.41 -26.72 4.56
C ALA A 583 14.33 -26.55 3.34
N TRP A 584 15.13 -25.48 3.32
CA TRP A 584 16.00 -25.16 2.18
C TRP A 584 17.15 -26.15 2.05
N LYS A 585 17.77 -26.57 3.17
CA LYS A 585 18.80 -27.62 3.15
C LYS A 585 18.23 -28.97 2.70
N LYS A 586 16.98 -29.29 3.07
CA LYS A 586 16.33 -30.53 2.62
C LYS A 586 16.05 -30.51 1.12
N ILE A 587 15.59 -29.39 0.54
CA ILE A 587 15.46 -29.21 -0.92
C ILE A 587 16.79 -29.49 -1.63
N LEU A 588 17.89 -28.99 -1.05
CA LEU A 588 19.25 -29.12 -1.58
C LEU A 588 19.93 -30.45 -1.26
N SER A 589 19.26 -31.36 -0.56
CA SER A 589 19.79 -32.71 -0.31
C SER A 589 19.80 -33.55 -1.60
N PRO A 590 20.88 -34.32 -1.89
CA PRO A 590 20.92 -35.24 -3.02
C PRO A 590 19.71 -36.17 -3.09
N ASP A 591 19.29 -36.70 -1.94
CA ASP A 591 18.24 -37.73 -1.84
C ASP A 591 16.83 -37.18 -1.98
N PHE A 592 16.64 -35.86 -1.82
CA PHE A 592 15.32 -35.24 -1.89
C PHE A 592 14.95 -34.91 -3.33
N LYS A 593 14.02 -35.67 -3.92
CA LYS A 593 13.59 -35.46 -5.31
C LYS A 593 12.66 -34.27 -5.42
N THR A 594 13.10 -33.22 -6.12
CA THR A 594 12.30 -32.03 -6.35
C THR A 594 12.75 -31.31 -7.62
N ILE A 595 11.79 -30.75 -8.36
CA ILE A 595 12.03 -30.02 -9.61
C ILE A 595 12.43 -28.55 -9.38
N ILE A 596 12.27 -28.04 -8.16
CA ILE A 596 12.51 -26.63 -7.81
C ILE A 596 13.90 -26.36 -7.23
N ALA A 597 14.76 -27.39 -7.07
CA ALA A 597 16.07 -27.25 -6.43
C ALA A 597 16.95 -26.20 -7.12
N GLU A 598 16.82 -26.05 -8.45
CA GLU A 598 17.62 -25.11 -9.23
C GLU A 598 17.38 -23.65 -8.83
N SER A 599 16.16 -23.33 -8.38
CA SER A 599 15.81 -21.99 -7.88
C SER A 599 16.61 -21.60 -6.63
N PHE A 600 17.24 -22.56 -5.94
CA PHE A 600 18.08 -22.35 -4.75
C PHE A 600 19.58 -22.31 -5.06
N TYR A 601 20.01 -22.59 -6.29
CA TYR A 601 21.43 -22.58 -6.66
C TYR A 601 22.17 -21.24 -6.54
N PRO A 602 21.51 -20.06 -6.52
CA PRO A 602 22.19 -18.82 -6.16
C PRO A 602 22.80 -18.82 -4.76
N ILE A 603 22.28 -19.66 -3.84
CA ILE A 603 22.81 -19.83 -2.49
C ILE A 603 24.18 -20.50 -2.55
N LYS A 604 25.13 -19.98 -1.78
CA LYS A 604 26.50 -20.49 -1.71
C LYS A 604 26.52 -21.98 -1.44
N ASN A 605 27.31 -22.72 -2.22
CA ASN A 605 27.45 -24.19 -2.18
C ASN A 605 26.18 -25.02 -2.49
N ALA A 606 25.04 -24.42 -2.82
CA ALA A 606 23.77 -25.14 -3.01
C ALA A 606 23.83 -26.20 -4.13
N LEU A 607 24.34 -25.83 -5.33
CA LEU A 607 24.50 -26.78 -6.43
C LEU A 607 25.45 -27.94 -6.07
N LYS A 608 26.58 -27.63 -5.41
CA LYS A 608 27.56 -28.64 -5.01
C LYS A 608 26.95 -29.60 -3.99
N ALA A 609 26.14 -29.10 -3.06
CA ALA A 609 25.44 -29.91 -2.08
C ALA A 609 24.41 -30.83 -2.74
N LYS A 610 23.63 -30.30 -3.69
CA LYS A 610 22.65 -31.09 -4.47
C LYS A 610 23.32 -32.21 -5.29
N GLN A 611 24.55 -31.98 -5.75
CA GLN A 611 25.39 -32.96 -6.43
C GLN A 611 26.13 -33.93 -5.48
N GLY A 612 25.97 -33.80 -4.16
CA GLY A 612 26.65 -34.63 -3.17
C GLY A 612 28.15 -34.35 -3.02
N LYS A 613 28.65 -33.22 -3.55
CA LYS A 613 30.08 -32.87 -3.54
C LYS A 613 30.54 -32.19 -2.25
N VAL A 614 29.61 -31.64 -1.47
CA VAL A 614 29.87 -30.97 -0.18
C VAL A 614 28.75 -31.30 0.81
N PRO A 615 29.02 -31.30 2.12
CA PRO A 615 28.00 -31.56 3.15
C PRO A 615 26.94 -30.44 3.23
N LEU A 616 25.73 -30.75 3.69
CA LEU A 616 24.60 -29.80 3.77
C LEU A 616 24.86 -28.63 4.72
N GLU A 617 25.72 -28.84 5.72
CA GLU A 617 26.17 -27.84 6.68
C GLU A 617 26.97 -26.72 6.01
N SER A 618 27.58 -26.99 4.85
CA SER A 618 28.37 -26.01 4.09
C SER A 618 27.52 -25.09 3.19
N ILE A 619 26.21 -25.36 3.07
CA ILE A 619 25.27 -24.51 2.35
C ILE A 619 25.17 -23.16 3.06
N GLY A 620 25.19 -22.07 2.29
CA GLY A 620 25.11 -20.70 2.79
C GLY A 620 23.77 -20.29 3.39
N VAL A 621 23.15 -21.12 4.24
CA VAL A 621 21.92 -20.82 4.97
C VAL A 621 22.13 -21.21 6.42
N GLN A 622 22.03 -20.24 7.31
CA GLN A 622 22.31 -20.42 8.73
C GLN A 622 21.32 -19.64 9.58
N SER A 623 20.63 -20.33 10.47
CA SER A 623 19.92 -19.72 11.60
C SER A 623 20.94 -19.30 12.67
N ILE A 624 21.07 -18.00 12.91
CA ILE A 624 21.94 -17.46 13.96
C ILE A 624 21.26 -17.61 15.32
N ASP A 625 19.94 -17.42 15.34
CA ASP A 625 19.04 -17.63 16.47
C ASP A 625 17.63 -17.92 15.91
N ASP A 626 16.63 -18.14 16.79
CA ASP A 626 15.25 -18.45 16.42
C ASP A 626 14.61 -17.43 15.46
N ARG A 627 15.08 -16.18 15.43
CA ARG A 627 14.50 -15.09 14.64
C ARG A 627 15.46 -14.47 13.64
N THR A 628 16.67 -15.01 13.47
CA THR A 628 17.67 -14.44 12.56
C THR A 628 18.17 -15.49 11.58
N LEU A 629 17.78 -15.36 10.31
CA LEU A 629 18.26 -16.20 9.21
C LEU A 629 19.30 -15.44 8.39
N LYS A 630 20.53 -15.96 8.35
CA LYS A 630 21.61 -15.49 7.49
C LYS A 630 21.67 -16.35 6.23
N VAL A 631 21.72 -15.70 5.07
CA VAL A 631 21.90 -16.34 3.76
C VAL A 631 23.11 -15.75 3.06
N GLU A 632 24.00 -16.61 2.57
CA GLU A 632 25.14 -16.27 1.73
C GLU A 632 24.91 -16.79 0.31
N LEU A 633 25.12 -15.93 -0.68
CA LEU A 633 25.00 -16.23 -2.10
C LEU A 633 26.38 -16.44 -2.72
N GLU A 634 26.45 -17.27 -3.77
CA GLU A 634 27.68 -17.46 -4.54
C GLU A 634 28.04 -16.16 -5.30
N HIS A 635 27.01 -15.50 -5.87
CA HIS A 635 27.11 -14.30 -6.68
C HIS A 635 25.98 -13.29 -6.33
N PRO A 636 26.16 -11.99 -6.58
CA PRO A 636 25.09 -11.01 -6.41
C PRO A 636 23.87 -11.41 -7.24
N THR A 637 22.71 -11.58 -6.60
CA THR A 637 21.48 -12.04 -7.29
C THR A 637 20.39 -10.98 -7.12
N PRO A 638 20.22 -10.06 -8.09
CA PRO A 638 19.29 -8.91 -7.95
C PRO A 638 17.83 -9.29 -7.66
N PHE A 639 17.41 -10.48 -8.10
CA PHE A 639 16.07 -11.02 -7.91
C PHE A 639 15.97 -11.98 -6.71
N PHE A 640 16.97 -12.06 -5.83
CA PHE A 640 16.94 -13.00 -4.70
C PHE A 640 15.74 -12.78 -3.77
N LEU A 641 15.37 -11.53 -3.51
CA LEU A 641 14.16 -11.24 -2.72
C LEU A 641 12.86 -11.72 -3.40
N GLN A 642 12.80 -11.68 -4.74
CA GLN A 642 11.68 -12.23 -5.50
C GLN A 642 11.60 -13.76 -5.33
N LEU A 643 12.73 -14.46 -5.32
CA LEU A 643 12.76 -15.91 -5.06
C LEU A 643 12.19 -16.22 -3.67
N THR A 644 12.61 -15.47 -2.65
CA THR A 644 12.13 -15.65 -1.27
C THR A 644 10.67 -15.29 -1.05
N ALA A 645 9.97 -14.77 -2.07
CA ALA A 645 8.53 -14.53 -2.09
C ALA A 645 7.72 -15.67 -2.72
N LEU A 646 8.38 -16.68 -3.31
CA LEU A 646 7.72 -17.80 -3.96
C LEU A 646 7.30 -18.85 -2.93
N ALA A 647 6.19 -19.55 -3.23
CA ALA A 647 5.59 -20.60 -2.40
C ALA A 647 6.62 -21.59 -1.84
N PHE A 648 7.57 -22.01 -2.67
CA PHE A 648 8.55 -23.01 -2.32
C PHE A 648 9.75 -22.53 -1.50
N TYR A 649 9.88 -21.22 -1.27
CA TYR A 649 10.81 -20.66 -0.30
C TYR A 649 10.22 -20.57 1.12
N SER A 650 8.97 -21.01 1.30
CA SER A 650 8.28 -21.07 2.59
C SER A 650 8.96 -22.02 3.58
N PRO A 651 8.79 -21.80 4.90
CA PRO A 651 9.32 -22.70 5.91
C PRO A 651 8.53 -24.02 5.92
N VAL A 652 9.13 -25.05 6.51
CA VAL A 652 8.43 -26.31 6.86
C VAL A 652 8.62 -26.54 8.36
N HIS A 653 7.54 -26.94 9.04
CA HIS A 653 7.58 -27.23 10.47
C HIS A 653 8.53 -28.42 10.75
N ARG A 654 9.78 -28.15 11.14
CA ARG A 654 10.85 -29.17 11.18
C ARG A 654 10.53 -30.34 12.10
N ILE A 655 9.93 -30.05 13.27
CA ILE A 655 9.63 -31.07 14.29
C ILE A 655 8.57 -32.05 13.78
N ILE A 656 7.52 -31.56 13.12
CA ILE A 656 6.47 -32.40 12.53
C ILE A 656 7.06 -33.20 11.38
N ASP A 657 7.84 -32.58 10.50
CA ASP A 657 8.44 -33.26 9.36
C ASP A 657 9.43 -34.37 9.78
N GLN A 658 10.16 -34.20 10.88
CA GLN A 658 11.05 -35.22 11.44
C GLN A 658 10.29 -36.36 12.11
N LYS A 659 9.21 -36.06 12.84
CA LYS A 659 8.41 -37.07 13.55
C LYS A 659 7.46 -37.83 12.62
N ARG A 660 6.94 -37.15 11.60
CA ARG A 660 5.91 -37.63 10.68
C ARG A 660 6.20 -37.13 9.26
N PRO A 661 7.18 -37.68 8.55
CA PRO A 661 7.59 -37.21 7.22
C PRO A 661 6.50 -37.34 6.14
N GLN A 662 5.43 -38.10 6.39
CA GLN A 662 4.29 -38.27 5.47
C GLN A 662 3.21 -37.19 5.62
N TRP A 663 3.36 -36.24 6.56
CA TRP A 663 2.40 -35.16 6.79
C TRP A 663 1.95 -34.40 5.53
N PRO A 664 2.76 -34.17 4.47
CA PRO A 664 2.28 -33.42 3.30
C PRO A 664 1.28 -34.22 2.45
N TYR A 665 1.28 -35.55 2.57
CA TYR A 665 0.38 -36.46 1.87
C TYR A 665 -0.82 -36.85 2.74
N GLU A 666 -0.73 -36.56 4.04
CA GLU A 666 -1.78 -36.81 5.02
C GLU A 666 -2.60 -35.52 5.21
N CYS A 667 -3.76 -35.45 4.55
CA CYS A 667 -4.71 -34.36 4.76
C CYS A 667 -5.44 -34.57 6.09
N GLU A 668 -4.79 -34.21 7.20
CA GLU A 668 -5.33 -34.28 8.56
C GLU A 668 -5.78 -32.92 9.11
N SER A 669 -6.65 -32.94 10.12
CA SER A 669 -7.23 -31.73 10.72
C SER A 669 -6.19 -30.76 11.30
N ASN A 670 -4.95 -31.22 11.51
CA ASN A 670 -3.83 -30.42 11.98
C ASN A 670 -2.67 -30.38 10.96
N TYR A 671 -3.00 -30.14 9.68
CA TYR A 671 -2.00 -29.92 8.64
C TYR A 671 -1.16 -28.68 8.97
N PRO A 672 0.18 -28.78 9.14
CA PRO A 672 1.00 -27.67 9.61
C PRO A 672 1.10 -26.58 8.55
N CYS A 673 0.74 -25.35 8.95
CA CYS A 673 0.70 -24.21 8.04
C CYS A 673 0.96 -22.90 8.80
N ASN A 674 1.58 -21.90 8.15
CA ASN A 674 1.91 -20.59 8.75
C ASN A 674 1.35 -19.40 7.96
N GLY A 675 0.55 -19.67 6.93
CA GLY A 675 -0.07 -18.68 6.06
C GLY A 675 -1.47 -18.25 6.52
N PRO A 676 -2.16 -17.43 5.70
CA PRO A 676 -3.44 -16.81 6.05
C PRO A 676 -4.61 -17.80 6.20
N PHE A 677 -4.52 -18.98 5.58
CA PHE A 677 -5.51 -20.04 5.68
C PHE A 677 -4.90 -21.33 6.21
N GLN A 678 -5.76 -22.18 6.77
CA GLN A 678 -5.46 -23.53 7.20
C GLN A 678 -6.39 -24.53 6.51
N LEU A 679 -5.89 -25.74 6.29
CA LEU A 679 -6.62 -26.81 5.66
C LEU A 679 -7.71 -27.35 6.61
N LYS A 680 -8.95 -27.39 6.13
CA LYS A 680 -10.07 -28.03 6.81
C LYS A 680 -10.58 -29.16 5.92
N ILE A 681 -10.50 -30.41 6.39
CA ILE A 681 -10.96 -31.55 5.62
C ILE A 681 -12.47 -31.67 5.74
N ASN A 682 -13.15 -31.87 4.62
CA ASN A 682 -14.51 -32.39 4.65
C ASN A 682 -14.81 -33.49 3.62
N GLN A 683 -13.96 -33.74 2.62
CA GLN A 683 -13.92 -34.96 1.79
C GLN A 683 -12.86 -34.80 0.66
N PRO A 684 -11.72 -35.54 0.67
CA PRO A 684 -10.65 -35.41 -0.34
C PRO A 684 -11.14 -35.57 -1.79
N ASN A 685 -12.19 -36.36 -2.02
CA ASN A 685 -12.78 -36.61 -3.34
C ASN A 685 -13.70 -35.49 -3.86
N GLN A 686 -14.01 -34.48 -3.03
CA GLN A 686 -14.91 -33.37 -3.40
C GLN A 686 -14.19 -32.01 -3.46
N GLY A 687 -13.00 -31.88 -2.87
CA GLY A 687 -12.31 -30.59 -2.79
C GLY A 687 -11.48 -30.36 -1.54
N PHE A 688 -10.76 -29.23 -1.54
CA PHE A 688 -10.13 -28.68 -0.35
C PHE A 688 -10.93 -27.50 0.18
N GLN A 689 -11.25 -27.52 1.47
CA GLN A 689 -11.81 -26.37 2.17
C GLN A 689 -10.69 -25.72 2.98
N LEU A 690 -10.46 -24.43 2.74
CA LEU A 690 -9.49 -23.62 3.44
C LEU A 690 -10.26 -22.64 4.32
N THR A 691 -9.90 -22.55 5.60
CA THR A 691 -10.52 -21.60 6.56
C THR A 691 -9.44 -20.66 7.08
N ARG A 692 -9.80 -19.45 7.53
CA ARG A 692 -8.81 -18.53 8.12
C ARG A 692 -7.97 -19.23 9.19
N ASN A 693 -6.67 -18.99 9.14
CA ASN A 693 -5.75 -19.41 10.19
C ASN A 693 -5.77 -18.36 11.32
N PRO A 694 -6.29 -18.68 12.52
CA PRO A 694 -6.36 -17.72 13.62
C PRO A 694 -4.98 -17.35 14.20
N PHE A 695 -3.94 -18.14 13.94
CA PHE A 695 -2.57 -17.90 14.42
C PHE A 695 -1.70 -17.12 13.42
N TYR A 696 -2.26 -16.76 12.26
CA TYR A 696 -1.56 -15.99 11.26
C TYR A 696 -1.28 -14.56 11.75
N TRP A 697 -0.05 -14.07 11.55
CA TRP A 697 0.42 -12.82 12.15
C TRP A 697 -0.26 -11.55 11.59
N ASP A 698 -0.74 -11.60 10.35
CA ASP A 698 -1.43 -10.49 9.66
C ASP A 698 -2.93 -10.78 9.51
N VAL A 699 -3.66 -10.64 10.61
CA VAL A 699 -5.08 -11.05 10.74
C VAL A 699 -6.02 -10.36 9.72
N ASN A 700 -5.63 -9.19 9.22
CA ASN A 700 -6.42 -8.42 8.26
C ASN A 700 -6.02 -8.65 6.79
N TYR A 701 -5.06 -9.55 6.52
CA TYR A 701 -4.57 -9.80 5.16
C TYR A 701 -5.64 -10.38 4.23
N ALA A 702 -6.48 -11.29 4.73
CA ALA A 702 -7.46 -12.01 3.92
C ALA A 702 -8.86 -11.39 4.01
N ASN A 703 -9.51 -11.27 2.86
CA ASN A 703 -10.89 -10.77 2.73
C ASN A 703 -11.95 -11.88 2.88
N TRP A 704 -11.54 -13.15 2.72
CA TRP A 704 -12.41 -14.32 2.79
C TRP A 704 -12.33 -15.02 4.14
N ASP A 705 -13.44 -15.60 4.59
CA ASP A 705 -13.48 -16.47 5.78
C ASP A 705 -13.16 -17.92 5.41
N GLN A 706 -13.50 -18.29 4.17
CA GLN A 706 -13.32 -19.63 3.65
C GLN A 706 -13.09 -19.60 2.13
N ILE A 707 -12.21 -20.47 1.64
CA ILE A 707 -12.00 -20.73 0.22
C ILE A 707 -12.25 -22.22 -0.02
N ASN A 708 -13.11 -22.56 -0.97
CA ASN A 708 -13.38 -23.93 -1.38
C ASN A 708 -12.77 -24.16 -2.76
N LEU A 709 -11.81 -25.08 -2.85
CA LEU A 709 -11.30 -25.61 -4.12
C LEU A 709 -12.14 -26.84 -4.48
N ILE A 710 -12.93 -26.76 -5.53
CA ILE A 710 -13.92 -27.78 -5.92
C ILE A 710 -13.44 -28.43 -7.21
N HIS A 711 -13.34 -29.76 -7.23
CA HIS A 711 -12.99 -30.47 -8.47
C HIS A 711 -14.11 -30.29 -9.51
N VAL A 712 -13.78 -29.74 -10.67
CA VAL A 712 -14.73 -29.60 -11.77
C VAL A 712 -14.05 -29.96 -13.09
N ALA A 713 -14.60 -30.95 -13.79
CA ALA A 713 -14.11 -31.32 -15.12
C ALA A 713 -14.27 -30.14 -16.10
N PRO A 714 -13.33 -29.93 -17.04
CA PRO A 714 -13.38 -28.81 -17.98
C PRO A 714 -14.68 -28.74 -18.79
N SER A 715 -15.32 -29.88 -19.09
CA SER A 715 -16.60 -29.92 -19.81
C SER A 715 -17.81 -29.44 -18.97
N GLN A 716 -17.73 -29.53 -17.65
CA GLN A 716 -18.79 -29.16 -16.71
C GLN A 716 -18.57 -27.77 -16.09
N ALA A 717 -17.37 -27.21 -16.21
CA ALA A 717 -16.95 -25.98 -15.55
C ALA A 717 -17.86 -24.78 -15.85
N LEU A 718 -18.25 -24.57 -17.10
CA LEU A 718 -19.17 -23.47 -17.45
C LEU A 718 -20.55 -23.65 -16.83
N HIS A 719 -21.09 -24.88 -16.81
CA HIS A 719 -22.39 -25.13 -16.19
C HIS A 719 -22.34 -24.91 -14.68
N ALA A 720 -21.30 -25.41 -14.00
CA ALA A 720 -21.09 -25.16 -12.58
C ALA A 720 -20.97 -23.65 -12.27
N PHE A 721 -20.26 -22.89 -13.12
CA PHE A 721 -20.16 -21.44 -13.00
C PHE A 721 -21.51 -20.75 -13.22
N GLN A 722 -22.30 -21.19 -14.20
CA GLN A 722 -23.62 -20.64 -14.50
C GLN A 722 -24.65 -20.93 -13.40
N ASN A 723 -24.56 -22.10 -12.76
CA ASN A 723 -25.45 -22.54 -11.69
C ASN A 723 -25.06 -22.02 -10.29
N ASP A 724 -24.09 -21.10 -10.18
CA ASP A 724 -23.58 -20.57 -8.90
C ASP A 724 -22.93 -21.63 -7.97
N GLU A 725 -22.50 -22.76 -8.55
CA GLU A 725 -21.77 -23.81 -7.84
C GLU A 725 -20.31 -23.39 -7.60
N VAL A 726 -19.72 -22.62 -8.53
CA VAL A 726 -18.38 -22.00 -8.42
C VAL A 726 -18.40 -20.52 -8.82
N ASP A 727 -17.54 -19.72 -8.18
CA ASP A 727 -17.40 -18.27 -8.41
C ASP A 727 -16.26 -17.93 -9.39
N TRP A 728 -15.32 -18.84 -9.58
CA TRP A 728 -14.13 -18.71 -10.43
C TRP A 728 -13.84 -20.03 -11.13
N ILE A 729 -13.68 -19.99 -12.45
CA ILE A 729 -13.12 -21.09 -13.25
C ILE A 729 -11.97 -20.62 -14.16
N GLY A 730 -10.99 -21.49 -14.44
CA GLY A 730 -9.81 -21.18 -15.25
C GLY A 730 -8.54 -20.84 -14.47
N ASN A 731 -7.60 -20.15 -15.11
CA ASN A 731 -6.27 -19.92 -14.53
C ASN A 731 -6.35 -19.22 -13.17
N PRO A 732 -5.49 -19.61 -12.21
CA PRO A 732 -4.40 -20.57 -12.33
C PRO A 732 -4.82 -22.04 -12.14
N PHE A 733 -6.11 -22.29 -11.88
CA PHE A 733 -6.65 -23.58 -11.44
C PHE A 733 -7.17 -24.52 -12.55
N GLY A 734 -7.11 -24.09 -13.81
CA GLY A 734 -7.21 -24.96 -14.99
C GLY A 734 -8.62 -25.37 -15.45
N ALA A 735 -9.68 -25.19 -14.65
CA ALA A 735 -11.04 -25.61 -15.06
C ALA A 735 -11.64 -24.69 -16.15
N PHE A 736 -11.16 -24.73 -17.40
CA PHE A 736 -11.59 -23.79 -18.43
C PHE A 736 -11.53 -24.38 -19.83
N ASN A 737 -12.62 -24.21 -20.58
CA ASN A 737 -12.71 -24.55 -21.99
C ASN A 737 -12.74 -23.28 -22.85
N SER A 738 -12.12 -23.34 -24.01
CA SER A 738 -12.02 -22.26 -24.98
C SER A 738 -13.34 -21.72 -25.52
N GLU A 739 -14.31 -22.61 -25.72
CA GLU A 739 -15.64 -22.25 -26.23
C GLU A 739 -16.35 -21.24 -25.33
N TYR A 740 -15.94 -21.17 -24.06
CA TYR A 740 -16.51 -20.28 -23.07
C TYR A 740 -16.21 -18.81 -23.39
N ILE A 741 -15.06 -18.53 -24.02
CA ILE A 741 -14.70 -17.18 -24.47
C ILE A 741 -15.65 -16.75 -25.57
N VAL A 742 -15.81 -17.58 -26.61
CA VAL A 742 -16.65 -17.27 -27.79
C VAL A 742 -18.10 -17.00 -27.40
N LYS A 743 -18.65 -17.72 -26.41
CA LYS A 743 -20.04 -17.57 -25.95
C LYS A 743 -20.26 -16.41 -24.97
N LYS A 744 -19.22 -15.96 -24.23
CA LYS A 744 -19.37 -15.10 -23.04
C LYS A 744 -18.26 -14.05 -22.85
N ILE A 745 -17.67 -13.50 -23.93
CA ILE A 745 -16.58 -12.48 -23.90
C ILE A 745 -16.76 -11.39 -22.83
N ARG A 746 -18.00 -10.96 -22.53
CA ARG A 746 -18.29 -9.91 -21.54
C ARG A 746 -18.07 -10.30 -20.07
N GLU A 747 -17.98 -11.59 -19.76
CA GLU A 747 -17.75 -12.13 -18.40
C GLU A 747 -16.35 -12.74 -18.24
N ALA A 748 -15.56 -12.79 -19.32
CA ALA A 748 -14.23 -13.36 -19.33
C ALA A 748 -13.16 -12.31 -18.98
N PHE A 749 -12.26 -12.67 -18.07
CA PHE A 749 -11.07 -11.88 -17.79
C PHE A 749 -9.87 -12.49 -18.48
N ILE A 750 -9.16 -11.64 -19.23
CA ILE A 750 -7.90 -11.98 -19.90
C ILE A 750 -6.81 -11.23 -19.14
N PHE A 751 -5.97 -11.97 -18.41
CA PHE A 751 -4.84 -11.40 -17.70
C PHE A 751 -3.59 -11.50 -18.58
N PRO A 752 -2.81 -10.40 -18.71
CA PRO A 752 -1.51 -10.49 -19.36
C PRO A 752 -0.62 -11.44 -18.56
N ASN A 753 -0.14 -12.49 -19.21
CA ASN A 753 0.78 -13.46 -18.66
C ASN A 753 2.04 -13.49 -19.52
N ASN A 754 3.15 -13.76 -18.88
CA ASN A 754 4.49 -13.81 -19.43
C ASN A 754 4.88 -15.18 -20.01
N SER A 755 3.90 -16.07 -20.16
CA SER A 755 4.10 -17.44 -20.64
C SER A 755 4.32 -17.45 -22.15
N VAL A 756 5.26 -18.25 -22.59
CA VAL A 756 5.62 -18.40 -24.00
C VAL A 756 5.59 -19.86 -24.40
N CYS A 757 4.90 -20.15 -25.49
CA CYS A 757 4.91 -21.47 -26.10
C CYS A 757 6.09 -21.57 -27.06
N TRP A 758 6.94 -22.57 -26.85
CA TRP A 758 8.10 -22.89 -27.67
C TRP A 758 7.87 -24.16 -28.47
N GLN A 759 8.37 -24.19 -29.70
CA GLN A 759 8.84 -25.42 -30.31
C GLN A 759 10.27 -25.69 -29.84
N VAL A 760 10.50 -26.89 -29.34
CA VAL A 760 11.78 -27.35 -28.82
C VAL A 760 12.33 -28.41 -29.77
N PHE A 761 13.60 -28.29 -30.12
CA PHE A 761 14.34 -29.32 -30.83
C PHE A 761 15.19 -30.12 -29.86
N ASN A 762 15.28 -31.43 -30.08
CA ASN A 762 16.40 -32.17 -29.52
C ASN A 762 17.65 -31.93 -30.38
N THR A 763 18.50 -31.00 -29.96
CA THR A 763 19.68 -30.57 -30.74
C THR A 763 20.78 -31.63 -30.86
N THR A 764 20.67 -32.74 -30.13
CA THR A 764 21.61 -33.88 -30.26
C THR A 764 21.17 -34.91 -31.30
N CYS A 765 19.91 -34.85 -31.74
CA CYS A 765 19.32 -35.81 -32.68
C CYS A 765 19.39 -35.30 -34.13
N PRO A 766 19.82 -36.12 -35.12
CA PRO A 766 19.65 -35.80 -36.54
C PRO A 766 18.18 -35.56 -36.91
N PRO A 767 17.87 -34.55 -37.75
CA PRO A 767 18.76 -33.59 -38.41
C PRO A 767 18.97 -32.29 -37.61
N PHE A 768 18.43 -32.22 -36.38
CA PHE A 768 18.33 -30.99 -35.59
C PHE A 768 19.62 -30.56 -34.90
N HIS A 769 20.72 -31.31 -35.03
CA HIS A 769 22.05 -30.80 -34.71
C HIS A 769 22.51 -29.70 -35.70
N SER A 770 21.99 -29.69 -36.93
CA SER A 770 22.26 -28.62 -37.90
C SER A 770 21.47 -27.35 -37.59
N ARG A 771 22.20 -26.25 -37.40
CA ARG A 771 21.62 -24.91 -37.22
C ARG A 771 20.77 -24.48 -38.41
N LYS A 772 21.22 -24.74 -39.65
CA LYS A 772 20.49 -24.37 -40.87
C LYS A 772 19.11 -25.03 -40.93
N ILE A 773 19.02 -26.29 -40.51
CA ILE A 773 17.74 -27.01 -40.43
C ILE A 773 16.82 -26.34 -39.40
N ARG A 774 17.32 -26.02 -38.19
CA ARG A 774 16.51 -25.32 -37.18
C ARG A 774 16.04 -23.94 -37.67
N GLU A 775 16.90 -23.21 -38.36
CA GLU A 775 16.56 -21.91 -38.98
C GLU A 775 15.48 -22.04 -40.05
N ALA A 776 15.56 -23.07 -40.91
CA ALA A 776 14.54 -23.36 -41.91
C ALA A 776 13.16 -23.60 -41.28
N PHE A 777 13.09 -24.34 -40.17
CA PHE A 777 11.84 -24.55 -39.42
C PHE A 777 11.27 -23.25 -38.84
N SER A 778 12.10 -22.29 -38.44
CA SER A 778 11.62 -20.98 -37.96
C SER A 778 11.03 -20.14 -39.10
N TYR A 779 11.64 -20.17 -40.29
CA TYR A 779 11.12 -19.50 -41.49
C TYR A 779 9.87 -20.19 -42.07
N ALA A 780 9.72 -21.50 -41.86
CA ALA A 780 8.55 -22.27 -42.26
C ALA A 780 7.31 -22.01 -41.38
N MET A 781 7.48 -21.32 -40.24
CA MET A 781 6.42 -21.12 -39.26
C MET A 781 5.73 -19.76 -39.41
N ASP A 782 4.48 -19.79 -39.88
CA ASP A 782 3.58 -18.64 -39.89
C ASP A 782 2.86 -18.51 -38.55
N ARG A 783 3.50 -17.78 -37.63
CA ARG A 783 3.00 -17.49 -36.28
C ARG A 783 1.76 -16.62 -36.29
N GLU A 784 1.66 -15.69 -37.25
CA GLU A 784 0.52 -14.79 -37.36
C GLU A 784 -0.73 -15.57 -37.75
N SER A 785 -0.61 -16.48 -38.73
CA SER A 785 -1.70 -17.37 -39.13
C SER A 785 -2.12 -18.33 -38.01
N ILE A 786 -1.18 -18.87 -37.23
CA ILE A 786 -1.48 -19.72 -36.05
C ILE A 786 -2.30 -18.93 -35.03
N VAL A 787 -1.97 -17.66 -34.80
CA VAL A 787 -2.64 -16.82 -33.80
C VAL A 787 -3.96 -16.27 -34.31
N SER A 788 -4.06 -15.83 -35.56
CA SER A 788 -5.27 -15.23 -36.14
C SER A 788 -6.40 -16.24 -36.29
N ASN A 789 -6.06 -17.50 -36.57
CA ASN A 789 -7.02 -18.58 -36.76
C ASN A 789 -7.31 -19.34 -35.45
N ALA A 790 -6.67 -18.96 -34.34
CA ALA A 790 -6.96 -19.53 -33.04
C ALA A 790 -8.30 -19.01 -32.52
N PHE A 791 -9.10 -19.88 -31.92
CA PHE A 791 -10.34 -19.51 -31.23
C PHE A 791 -10.12 -18.75 -29.90
N PHE A 792 -8.89 -18.29 -29.64
CA PHE A 792 -8.41 -17.74 -28.37
C PHE A 792 -7.58 -16.47 -28.60
N PRO A 793 -7.54 -15.53 -27.63
CA PRO A 793 -6.67 -14.36 -27.71
C PRO A 793 -5.21 -14.77 -27.47
N LEU A 794 -4.46 -15.02 -28.55
CA LEU A 794 -3.01 -15.25 -28.51
C LEU A 794 -2.28 -14.04 -29.11
N ASN A 795 -0.98 -13.92 -28.83
CA ASN A 795 -0.12 -12.93 -29.51
C ASN A 795 1.10 -13.66 -30.10
N PRO A 796 1.50 -13.40 -31.36
CA PRO A 796 2.66 -14.05 -31.94
C PRO A 796 3.93 -13.70 -31.16
N ALA A 797 4.80 -14.68 -30.95
CA ALA A 797 6.03 -14.51 -30.18
C ALA A 797 7.26 -14.63 -31.10
N PHE A 798 8.07 -13.57 -31.10
CA PHE A 798 9.31 -13.48 -31.87
C PHE A 798 10.56 -13.42 -30.99
N SER A 799 10.41 -13.53 -29.66
CA SER A 799 11.54 -13.65 -28.74
C SER A 799 11.19 -14.69 -27.66
N PRO A 800 12.19 -15.44 -27.14
CA PRO A 800 12.03 -16.27 -25.96
C PRO A 800 11.82 -15.43 -24.69
N LEU A 801 12.22 -14.15 -24.70
CA LEU A 801 11.90 -13.14 -23.69
C LEU A 801 10.66 -12.34 -24.12
N LEU A 802 9.98 -11.66 -23.19
CA LEU A 802 8.91 -10.74 -23.59
C LEU A 802 9.50 -9.43 -24.09
N HIS A 803 8.86 -8.85 -25.10
CA HIS A 803 9.17 -7.54 -25.69
C HIS A 803 9.38 -6.40 -24.67
N ARG A 804 8.83 -6.49 -23.46
CA ARG A 804 8.98 -5.47 -22.41
C ARG A 804 10.36 -5.47 -21.73
N HIS A 805 11.13 -6.55 -21.82
CA HIS A 805 12.47 -6.65 -21.24
C HIS A 805 13.58 -6.26 -22.21
N THR A 806 13.27 -6.19 -23.51
CA THR A 806 14.19 -5.73 -24.55
C THR A 806 14.01 -4.22 -24.73
N ASN A 807 14.62 -3.43 -23.83
CA ASN A 807 14.87 -2.03 -24.13
C ASN A 807 15.81 -1.98 -25.35
N ALA A 808 15.28 -1.64 -26.52
CA ALA A 808 16.00 -1.35 -27.76
C ALA A 808 16.60 -2.55 -28.53
N ASN A 809 15.89 -2.97 -29.59
CA ASN A 809 16.38 -3.33 -30.95
C ASN A 809 15.58 -4.51 -31.55
N HIS A 810 14.97 -4.30 -32.71
CA HIS A 810 14.35 -5.35 -33.54
C HIS A 810 15.32 -6.44 -33.99
N GLU A 811 16.63 -6.23 -33.80
CA GLU A 811 17.65 -7.19 -34.19
C GLU A 811 17.49 -8.52 -33.46
N THR A 812 17.15 -8.58 -32.17
CA THR A 812 17.12 -9.85 -31.40
C THR A 812 15.89 -10.73 -31.64
N LEU A 813 15.02 -10.36 -32.59
CA LEU A 813 13.82 -11.12 -32.91
C LEU A 813 14.13 -12.32 -33.83
N PHE A 814 13.40 -13.42 -33.63
CA PHE A 814 13.34 -14.56 -34.54
C PHE A 814 12.72 -14.14 -35.88
N PRO A 815 13.11 -14.80 -36.98
CA PRO A 815 12.64 -14.42 -38.30
C PRO A 815 11.14 -14.63 -38.48
N SER A 816 10.53 -13.73 -39.25
CA SER A 816 9.17 -13.88 -39.77
C SER A 816 9.08 -14.97 -40.83
N PHE A 817 7.86 -15.41 -41.12
CA PHE A 817 7.57 -16.44 -42.12
C PHE A 817 8.11 -16.08 -43.52
N ASP A 818 8.94 -16.96 -44.08
CA ASP A 818 9.47 -16.88 -45.45
C ASP A 818 9.64 -18.30 -46.01
N PRO A 819 8.65 -18.84 -46.72
CA PRO A 819 8.68 -20.22 -47.21
C PRO A 819 9.75 -20.46 -48.28
N SER A 820 10.17 -19.42 -49.00
CA SER A 820 11.23 -19.54 -50.02
C SER A 820 12.59 -19.73 -49.35
N LYS A 821 12.89 -18.88 -48.36
CA LYS A 821 14.12 -19.00 -47.57
C LYS A 821 14.14 -20.27 -46.72
N ALA A 822 12.99 -20.69 -46.16
CA ALA A 822 12.85 -21.96 -45.46
C ALA A 822 13.28 -23.15 -46.33
N ARG A 823 12.75 -23.27 -47.56
CA ARG A 823 13.12 -24.33 -48.51
C ARG A 823 14.59 -24.31 -48.86
N GLN A 824 15.14 -23.13 -49.13
CA GLN A 824 16.56 -22.98 -49.47
C GLN A 824 17.45 -23.51 -48.33
N LEU A 825 17.28 -23.00 -47.11
CA LEU A 825 18.08 -23.40 -45.95
C LEU A 825 17.89 -24.88 -45.60
N PHE A 826 16.68 -25.41 -45.78
CA PHE A 826 16.39 -26.82 -45.53
C PHE A 826 17.14 -27.75 -46.49
N HIS A 827 17.11 -27.46 -47.81
CA HIS A 827 17.84 -28.25 -48.80
C HIS A 827 19.36 -28.11 -48.65
N GLU A 828 19.86 -26.92 -48.33
CA GLU A 828 21.28 -26.73 -48.00
C GLU A 828 21.70 -27.56 -46.79
N GLY A 829 20.91 -27.52 -45.71
CA GLY A 829 21.17 -28.29 -44.49
C GLY A 829 21.09 -29.81 -44.73
N LEU A 830 20.16 -30.29 -45.56
CA LEU A 830 20.07 -31.70 -45.94
C LEU A 830 21.30 -32.17 -46.72
N SER A 831 21.76 -31.34 -47.66
CA SER A 831 22.97 -31.60 -48.45
C SER A 831 24.21 -31.67 -47.56
N GLU A 832 24.37 -30.75 -46.61
CA GLU A 832 25.48 -30.76 -45.64
C GLU A 832 25.48 -32.01 -44.76
N LEU A 833 24.30 -32.53 -44.43
CA LEU A 833 24.14 -33.74 -43.60
C LEU A 833 24.16 -35.04 -44.42
N ASN A 834 24.19 -34.96 -45.75
CA ASN A 834 23.99 -36.10 -46.66
C ASN A 834 22.70 -36.89 -46.37
N LEU A 835 21.61 -36.18 -46.05
CA LEU A 835 20.29 -36.76 -45.77
C LEU A 835 19.30 -36.39 -46.87
N SER A 836 18.36 -37.29 -47.15
CA SER A 836 17.19 -37.01 -47.98
C SER A 836 15.95 -36.77 -47.12
N ILE A 837 14.89 -36.22 -47.71
CA ILE A 837 13.60 -36.03 -47.02
C ILE A 837 13.04 -37.37 -46.53
N ASN A 838 13.27 -38.47 -47.27
CA ASN A 838 12.78 -39.80 -46.91
C ASN A 838 13.46 -40.35 -45.64
N ASP A 839 14.70 -39.94 -45.37
CA ASP A 839 15.43 -40.35 -44.16
C ASP A 839 14.88 -39.68 -42.89
N LEU A 840 14.06 -38.64 -43.06
CA LEU A 840 13.51 -37.83 -41.98
C LEU A 840 12.05 -38.16 -41.64
N GLN A 841 11.33 -38.89 -42.51
CA GLN A 841 9.89 -39.10 -42.37
C GLN A 841 9.51 -40.47 -41.79
N PRO A 842 8.47 -40.53 -40.92
CA PRO A 842 7.75 -39.39 -40.34
C PRO A 842 8.53 -38.76 -39.18
N LEU A 843 8.54 -37.42 -39.12
CA LEU A 843 9.03 -36.71 -37.93
C LEU A 843 8.01 -36.83 -36.80
N THR A 844 8.45 -37.10 -35.58
CA THR A 844 7.54 -37.12 -34.42
C THR A 844 7.53 -35.77 -33.70
N LEU A 845 6.33 -35.19 -33.52
CA LEU A 845 6.07 -34.02 -32.68
C LEU A 845 5.31 -34.43 -31.42
N ILE A 846 5.97 -34.35 -30.26
CA ILE A 846 5.35 -34.64 -28.96
C ILE A 846 4.80 -33.36 -28.30
N TYR A 847 3.65 -33.45 -27.65
CA TYR A 847 3.06 -32.32 -26.93
C TYR A 847 2.14 -32.76 -25.78
N ASN A 848 1.92 -31.87 -24.81
CA ASN A 848 0.93 -32.07 -23.77
C ASN A 848 -0.48 -32.05 -24.38
N GLU A 849 -1.33 -32.99 -23.98
CA GLU A 849 -2.75 -33.00 -24.31
C GLU A 849 -3.42 -31.67 -23.94
N GLY A 850 -4.31 -31.17 -24.80
CA GLY A 850 -5.03 -29.92 -24.59
C GLY A 850 -5.33 -29.16 -25.89
N GLU A 851 -6.48 -28.49 -25.95
CA GLU A 851 -7.06 -27.89 -27.16
C GLU A 851 -6.08 -26.96 -27.90
N ILE A 852 -5.43 -26.02 -27.18
CA ILE A 852 -4.49 -25.06 -27.77
C ILE A 852 -3.29 -25.78 -28.41
N ARG A 853 -2.81 -26.84 -27.75
CA ARG A 853 -1.59 -27.56 -28.16
C ARG A 853 -1.86 -28.47 -29.34
N GLU A 854 -3.00 -29.14 -29.35
CA GLU A 854 -3.46 -29.96 -30.46
C GLU A 854 -3.69 -29.10 -31.71
N TYR A 855 -4.41 -27.98 -31.57
CA TYR A 855 -4.58 -27.00 -32.64
C TYR A 855 -3.24 -26.52 -33.22
N THR A 856 -2.33 -26.09 -32.34
CA THR A 856 -0.99 -25.62 -32.76
C THR A 856 -0.21 -26.72 -33.48
N ALA A 857 -0.22 -27.95 -32.95
CA ALA A 857 0.47 -29.08 -33.55
C ALA A 857 -0.07 -29.43 -34.95
N HIS A 858 -1.39 -29.34 -35.15
CA HIS A 858 -2.01 -29.51 -36.47
C HIS A 858 -1.62 -28.41 -37.45
N CYS A 859 -1.62 -27.13 -37.04
CA CYS A 859 -1.15 -26.03 -37.88
C CYS A 859 0.31 -26.22 -38.31
N LEU A 860 1.19 -26.58 -37.37
CA LEU A 860 2.60 -26.84 -37.66
C LEU A 860 2.77 -28.01 -38.64
N LYS A 861 2.01 -29.11 -38.46
CA LYS A 861 2.02 -30.24 -39.39
C LYS A 861 1.68 -29.81 -40.82
N ILE A 862 0.65 -28.97 -41.00
CA ILE A 862 0.25 -28.46 -42.31
C ILE A 862 1.35 -27.56 -42.89
N GLN A 863 1.82 -26.58 -42.12
CA GLN A 863 2.85 -25.64 -42.56
C GLN A 863 4.16 -26.37 -42.95
N TYR A 864 4.60 -27.36 -42.18
CA TYR A 864 5.81 -28.15 -42.51
C TYR A 864 5.63 -29.03 -43.74
N LYS A 865 4.44 -29.56 -43.97
CA LYS A 865 4.14 -30.31 -45.20
C LYS A 865 4.14 -29.39 -46.43
N GLU A 866 3.50 -28.22 -46.35
CA GLU A 866 3.39 -27.27 -47.48
C GLU A 866 4.71 -26.59 -47.82
N THR A 867 5.53 -26.27 -46.81
CA THR A 867 6.78 -25.52 -47.01
C THR A 867 7.99 -26.42 -47.18
N LEU A 868 8.20 -27.39 -46.30
CA LEU A 868 9.39 -28.25 -46.27
C LEU A 868 9.16 -29.63 -46.90
N GLY A 869 7.91 -29.98 -47.23
CA GLY A 869 7.57 -31.29 -47.77
C GLY A 869 7.66 -32.42 -46.73
N LEU A 870 7.64 -32.10 -45.43
CA LEU A 870 7.82 -33.05 -44.33
C LEU A 870 6.49 -33.56 -43.77
N GLU A 871 6.32 -34.89 -43.70
CA GLU A 871 5.25 -35.52 -42.94
C GLU A 871 5.59 -35.57 -41.44
N CYS A 872 4.64 -35.14 -40.61
CA CYS A 872 4.78 -35.07 -39.16
C CYS A 872 3.71 -35.93 -38.47
N GLU A 873 4.15 -36.85 -37.62
CA GLU A 873 3.32 -37.67 -36.73
C GLU A 873 3.13 -36.94 -35.40
N LEU A 874 1.86 -36.68 -35.05
CA LEU A 874 1.49 -35.98 -33.83
C LEU A 874 1.30 -36.99 -32.70
N LYS A 875 2.02 -36.82 -31.58
CA LYS A 875 1.91 -37.68 -30.40
C LYS A 875 1.53 -36.86 -29.16
N PRO A 876 0.22 -36.74 -28.85
CA PRO A 876 -0.22 -36.18 -27.59
C PRO A 876 0.20 -37.09 -26.43
N LEU A 877 0.66 -36.50 -25.33
CA LEU A 877 1.12 -37.22 -24.13
C LEU A 877 0.61 -36.50 -22.87
N PRO A 878 0.32 -37.25 -21.79
CA PRO A 878 0.13 -36.65 -20.47
C PRO A 878 1.39 -35.90 -20.00
N TRP A 879 1.21 -34.79 -19.27
CA TRP A 879 2.29 -33.89 -18.83
C TRP A 879 3.52 -34.60 -18.24
N ASN A 880 3.32 -35.51 -17.28
CA ASN A 880 4.43 -36.22 -16.63
C ASN A 880 5.25 -37.09 -17.61
N LYS A 881 4.58 -37.68 -18.61
CA LYS A 881 5.23 -38.49 -19.64
C LYS A 881 5.98 -37.60 -20.64
N LEU A 882 5.41 -36.45 -21.00
CA LEU A 882 6.05 -35.45 -21.86
C LEU A 882 7.36 -34.94 -21.22
N CYS A 883 7.29 -34.47 -19.97
CA CYS A 883 8.46 -33.97 -19.24
C CYS A 883 9.56 -35.03 -19.13
N ASN A 884 9.19 -36.28 -18.83
CA ASN A 884 10.15 -37.39 -18.76
C ASN A 884 10.83 -37.65 -20.12
N GLN A 885 10.06 -37.74 -21.22
CA GLN A 885 10.64 -37.96 -22.55
C GLN A 885 11.55 -36.80 -22.98
N MET A 886 11.15 -35.55 -22.73
CA MET A 886 11.97 -34.39 -23.04
C MET A 886 13.27 -34.36 -22.22
N THR A 887 13.19 -34.65 -20.93
CA THR A 887 14.36 -34.71 -20.03
C THR A 887 15.34 -35.80 -20.45
N LEU A 888 14.84 -36.97 -20.88
CA LEU A 888 15.67 -38.09 -21.36
C LEU A 888 16.20 -37.89 -22.78
N GLY A 889 15.76 -36.86 -23.51
CA GLY A 889 16.13 -36.66 -24.91
C GLY A 889 15.45 -37.65 -25.87
N ASN A 890 14.41 -38.35 -25.43
CA ASN A 890 13.67 -39.35 -26.22
C ASN A 890 12.61 -38.70 -27.11
N PHE A 891 13.00 -37.67 -27.87
CA PHE A 891 12.12 -36.93 -28.77
C PHE A 891 12.90 -36.25 -29.90
N GLN A 892 12.19 -35.85 -30.94
CA GLN A 892 12.72 -35.09 -32.08
C GLN A 892 12.27 -33.63 -32.01
N LEU A 893 10.95 -33.44 -32.10
CA LEU A 893 10.28 -32.15 -31.94
C LEU A 893 9.34 -32.21 -30.74
N GLY A 894 9.31 -31.14 -29.96
CA GLY A 894 8.42 -30.99 -28.84
C GLY A 894 7.76 -29.62 -28.83
N LEU A 895 6.51 -29.54 -28.36
CA LEU A 895 5.96 -28.27 -27.90
C LEU A 895 6.19 -28.16 -26.40
N PHE A 896 6.53 -26.98 -25.89
CA PHE A 896 6.71 -26.76 -24.45
C PHE A 896 6.23 -25.35 -24.08
N ASN A 897 5.39 -25.22 -23.06
CA ASN A 897 4.99 -23.92 -22.56
C ASN A 897 5.83 -23.60 -21.34
N TRP A 898 6.48 -22.45 -21.36
CA TRP A 898 7.31 -22.00 -20.26
C TRP A 898 6.71 -20.74 -19.64
N SER A 899 6.53 -20.76 -18.32
CA SER A 899 5.96 -19.67 -17.53
C SER A 899 7.01 -19.17 -16.53
N PRO A 900 7.36 -17.88 -16.52
CA PRO A 900 8.30 -17.36 -15.53
C PRO A 900 7.66 -17.28 -14.16
N LEU A 901 8.39 -17.75 -13.15
CA LEU A 901 8.02 -17.57 -11.74
C LEU A 901 8.43 -16.17 -11.24
N ILE A 902 9.46 -15.58 -11.84
CA ILE A 902 9.98 -14.24 -11.53
C ILE A 902 10.23 -13.43 -12.80
N ASP A 903 10.14 -12.12 -12.68
CA ASP A 903 10.23 -11.19 -13.80
C ASP A 903 11.68 -10.73 -14.05
N ASP A 904 12.59 -11.69 -14.28
CA ASP A 904 14.00 -11.43 -14.57
C ASP A 904 14.49 -12.20 -15.83
N PRO A 905 15.19 -11.54 -16.77
CA PRO A 905 15.66 -12.18 -18.00
C PRO A 905 16.65 -13.32 -17.79
N LEU A 906 17.50 -13.25 -16.75
CA LEU A 906 18.45 -14.33 -16.45
C LEU A 906 17.69 -15.59 -16.09
N HIS A 907 16.58 -15.51 -15.35
CA HIS A 907 15.77 -16.67 -15.00
C HIS A 907 15.27 -17.43 -16.24
N LYS A 908 14.81 -16.70 -17.26
CA LYS A 908 14.41 -17.25 -18.57
C LYS A 908 15.59 -17.92 -19.28
N LEU A 909 16.68 -17.19 -19.44
CA LEU A 909 17.87 -17.64 -20.19
C LEU A 909 18.57 -18.82 -19.49
N ASN A 910 18.52 -18.90 -18.17
CA ASN A 910 19.17 -19.96 -17.40
C ASN A 910 18.62 -21.36 -17.71
N CYS A 911 17.42 -21.47 -18.29
CA CYS A 911 16.84 -22.75 -18.73
C CYS A 911 17.69 -23.47 -19.78
N PHE A 912 18.50 -22.74 -20.55
CA PHE A 912 19.37 -23.32 -21.59
C PHE A 912 20.81 -23.55 -21.11
N ARG A 913 21.09 -23.30 -19.83
CA ARG A 913 22.45 -23.37 -19.28
C ARG A 913 22.84 -24.77 -18.80
N PHE A 914 21.92 -25.49 -18.16
CA PHE A 914 22.19 -26.77 -17.48
C PHE A 914 21.43 -27.93 -18.12
N SER A 915 22.05 -29.10 -18.23
CA SER A 915 21.49 -30.27 -18.92
C SER A 915 20.18 -30.82 -18.34
N THR A 916 19.90 -30.66 -17.04
CA THR A 916 18.69 -31.21 -16.39
C THR A 916 17.42 -30.41 -16.65
N ALA A 917 17.51 -29.08 -16.78
CA ALA A 917 16.39 -28.21 -17.12
C ALA A 917 16.34 -27.84 -18.61
N ASN A 918 17.46 -28.04 -19.32
CA ASN A 918 17.56 -27.78 -20.74
C ASN A 918 16.98 -28.93 -21.56
N VAL A 919 15.67 -28.89 -21.71
CA VAL A 919 14.92 -29.87 -22.53
C VAL A 919 15.36 -29.88 -24.00
N ALA A 920 16.04 -28.86 -24.51
CA ALA A 920 16.56 -28.82 -25.88
C ALA A 920 17.89 -29.59 -26.07
N HIS A 921 18.52 -30.01 -24.97
CA HIS A 921 19.84 -30.65 -24.94
C HIS A 921 20.93 -29.84 -25.67
N TRP A 922 20.79 -28.52 -25.72
CA TRP A 922 21.71 -27.60 -26.40
C TRP A 922 22.72 -26.98 -25.43
N GLU A 923 24.00 -27.24 -25.61
CA GLU A 923 25.04 -26.65 -24.76
C GLU A 923 25.98 -25.76 -25.57
N HIS A 924 26.27 -24.56 -25.04
CA HIS A 924 27.21 -23.63 -25.66
C HIS A 924 28.04 -22.91 -24.60
N LEU A 925 29.37 -23.04 -24.68
CA LEU A 925 30.28 -22.52 -23.66
C LEU A 925 30.21 -20.99 -23.53
N ASP A 926 30.21 -20.25 -24.65
CA ASP A 926 30.10 -18.79 -24.61
C ASP A 926 28.77 -18.31 -24.01
N TYR A 927 27.67 -19.03 -24.26
CA TYR A 927 26.38 -18.73 -23.64
C TYR A 927 26.46 -18.87 -22.12
N GLN A 928 26.99 -19.99 -21.63
CA GLN A 928 27.18 -20.23 -20.20
C GLN A 928 28.09 -19.18 -19.55
N ASN A 929 29.16 -18.76 -20.25
CA ASN A 929 30.07 -17.71 -19.81
C ASN A 929 29.40 -16.34 -19.75
N LEU A 930 28.56 -15.98 -20.74
CA LEU A 930 27.81 -14.73 -20.75
C LEU A 930 26.83 -14.65 -19.57
N LEU A 931 26.12 -15.74 -19.29
CA LEU A 931 25.24 -15.81 -18.11
C LEU A 931 26.06 -15.69 -16.82
N HIS A 932 27.22 -16.36 -16.73
CA HIS A 932 28.11 -16.26 -15.58
C HIS A 932 28.62 -14.84 -15.33
N LEU A 933 29.08 -14.16 -16.39
CA LEU A 933 29.53 -12.78 -16.29
C LEU A 933 28.39 -11.85 -15.85
N SER A 934 27.16 -12.10 -16.31
CA SER A 934 25.98 -11.32 -15.92
C SER A 934 25.67 -11.46 -14.43
N GLU A 935 25.88 -12.64 -13.84
CA GLU A 935 25.67 -12.93 -12.41
C GLU A 935 26.70 -12.21 -11.53
N GLN A 936 27.88 -11.90 -12.05
CA GLN A 936 28.93 -11.19 -11.30
C GLN A 936 28.73 -9.66 -11.25
N GLN A 937 27.81 -9.09 -12.05
CA GLN A 937 27.64 -7.64 -12.15
C GLN A 937 26.59 -7.10 -11.18
N ILE A 938 26.98 -6.09 -10.38
CA ILE A 938 26.05 -5.27 -9.59
C ILE A 938 25.46 -4.14 -10.46
N ASN A 939 26.21 -3.67 -11.47
CA ASN A 939 25.75 -2.62 -12.38
C ASN A 939 24.68 -3.16 -13.36
N PRO A 940 23.45 -2.62 -13.34
CA PRO A 940 22.36 -3.12 -14.18
C PRO A 940 22.61 -2.97 -15.69
N PHE A 941 23.35 -1.95 -16.13
CA PHE A 941 23.65 -1.75 -17.56
C PHE A 941 24.63 -2.78 -18.10
N GLN A 942 25.71 -3.06 -17.34
CA GLN A 942 26.68 -4.09 -17.71
C GLN A 942 26.03 -5.48 -17.70
N ARG A 943 25.24 -5.78 -16.66
CA ARG A 943 24.43 -7.01 -16.60
C ARG A 943 23.55 -7.17 -17.83
N SER A 944 22.77 -6.14 -18.17
CA SER A 944 21.88 -6.16 -19.33
C SER A 944 22.64 -6.42 -20.64
N SER A 945 23.83 -5.82 -20.81
CA SER A 945 24.63 -6.01 -22.02
C SER A 945 25.06 -7.48 -22.25
N TYR A 946 25.34 -8.23 -21.19
CA TYR A 946 25.66 -9.67 -21.29
C TYR A 946 24.42 -10.50 -21.60
N LEU A 947 23.28 -10.17 -21.00
CA LEU A 947 22.01 -10.88 -21.23
C LEU A 947 21.52 -10.68 -22.67
N VAL A 948 21.65 -9.48 -23.25
CA VAL A 948 21.34 -9.22 -24.67
C VAL A 948 22.25 -10.02 -25.60
N LYS A 949 23.55 -10.14 -25.28
CA LYS A 949 24.48 -10.98 -26.06
C LYS A 949 24.11 -12.47 -25.96
N ALA A 950 23.71 -12.92 -24.77
CA ALA A 950 23.27 -14.30 -24.56
C ALA A 950 21.97 -14.59 -25.34
N GLU A 951 20.99 -13.70 -25.30
CA GLU A 951 19.75 -13.80 -26.08
C GLU A 951 20.04 -13.82 -27.59
N LYS A 952 20.94 -12.95 -28.07
CA LYS A 952 21.36 -12.92 -29.47
C LYS A 952 21.96 -14.26 -29.91
N LEU A 953 22.83 -14.85 -29.08
CA LEU A 953 23.41 -16.17 -29.35
C LEU A 953 22.35 -17.28 -29.35
N LEU A 954 21.40 -17.24 -28.41
CA LEU A 954 20.28 -18.19 -28.36
C LEU A 954 19.40 -18.08 -29.63
N ARG A 955 19.13 -16.86 -30.09
CA ARG A 955 18.44 -16.60 -31.36
C ARG A 955 19.24 -17.10 -32.55
N ASP A 956 20.55 -16.90 -32.58
CA ASP A 956 21.39 -17.34 -33.70
C ASP A 956 21.44 -18.86 -33.81
N GLU A 957 21.58 -19.55 -32.68
CA GLU A 957 21.67 -21.00 -32.65
C GLU A 957 20.29 -21.70 -32.71
N MET A 958 19.19 -21.00 -32.39
CA MET A 958 17.81 -21.49 -32.48
C MET A 958 17.55 -22.88 -31.87
N PRO A 959 17.99 -23.18 -30.62
CA PRO A 959 17.64 -24.46 -29.98
C PRO A 959 16.14 -24.57 -29.67
N VAL A 960 15.45 -23.43 -29.58
CA VAL A 960 14.00 -23.31 -29.48
C VAL A 960 13.49 -22.24 -30.41
N ILE A 961 12.21 -22.32 -30.78
CA ILE A 961 11.51 -21.32 -31.58
C ILE A 961 10.27 -20.85 -30.80
N PRO A 962 10.17 -19.56 -30.45
CA PRO A 962 8.95 -19.01 -29.86
C PRO A 962 7.81 -19.00 -30.89
N ILE A 963 6.59 -19.36 -30.46
CA ILE A 963 5.40 -19.43 -31.33
C ILE A 963 4.43 -18.31 -30.96
N PHE A 964 3.94 -18.30 -29.71
CA PHE A 964 3.01 -17.30 -29.19
C PHE A 964 3.19 -17.06 -27.69
N TYR A 965 2.80 -15.87 -27.24
CA TYR A 965 2.58 -15.56 -25.83
C TYR A 965 1.15 -15.95 -25.45
N GLN A 966 1.03 -16.71 -24.36
CA GLN A 966 -0.26 -17.19 -23.87
C GLN A 966 -0.71 -16.34 -22.67
N PRO A 967 -1.85 -15.62 -22.76
CA PRO A 967 -2.41 -14.93 -21.60
C PRO A 967 -2.99 -15.92 -20.59
N ALA A 968 -3.20 -15.46 -19.36
CA ALA A 968 -3.99 -16.21 -18.39
C ALA A 968 -5.48 -15.92 -18.59
N LEU A 969 -6.29 -16.97 -18.63
CA LEU A 969 -7.72 -16.91 -18.98
C LEU A 969 -8.56 -17.48 -17.84
N GLY A 970 -9.61 -16.77 -17.44
CA GLY A 970 -10.57 -17.25 -16.45
C GLY A 970 -11.91 -16.53 -16.53
N LEU A 971 -12.97 -17.21 -16.08
CA LEU A 971 -14.26 -16.58 -15.80
C LEU A 971 -14.39 -16.38 -14.30
N VAL A 972 -14.72 -15.16 -13.90
CA VAL A 972 -15.02 -14.83 -12.50
C VAL A 972 -16.35 -14.10 -12.44
N LYS A 973 -17.11 -14.30 -11.35
CA LYS A 973 -18.40 -13.61 -11.17
C LYS A 973 -18.21 -12.09 -11.26
N LYS A 974 -19.19 -11.38 -11.84
CA LYS A 974 -19.08 -9.92 -12.11
C LYS A 974 -18.81 -9.07 -10.87
N ASN A 975 -19.31 -9.52 -9.72
CA ASN A 975 -19.07 -8.84 -8.44
C ASN A 975 -17.73 -9.23 -7.81
N LEU A 976 -17.01 -10.24 -8.30
CA LEU A 976 -15.73 -10.67 -7.74
C LEU A 976 -14.58 -9.88 -8.39
N GLN A 977 -13.89 -9.06 -7.59
CA GLN A 977 -12.63 -8.43 -7.98
C GLN A 977 -11.45 -9.32 -7.63
N VAL A 978 -10.66 -9.65 -8.64
CA VAL A 978 -9.46 -10.46 -8.53
C VAL A 978 -8.22 -9.59 -8.71
N ILE A 979 -7.26 -9.74 -7.80
CA ILE A 979 -5.96 -9.08 -7.87
C ILE A 979 -4.98 -10.06 -8.54
N CYS A 980 -4.47 -9.69 -9.72
CA CYS A 980 -3.54 -10.51 -10.50
C CYS A 980 -2.25 -9.72 -10.81
N ASN A 981 -1.10 -10.39 -10.73
CA ASN A 981 0.20 -9.79 -11.04
C ASN A 981 0.60 -10.00 -12.53
N LEU A 982 1.72 -9.39 -12.96
CA LEU A 982 2.18 -9.47 -14.37
C LEU A 982 2.84 -10.82 -14.74
N SER A 983 3.15 -11.66 -13.76
CA SER A 983 3.65 -13.03 -13.96
C SER A 983 2.50 -14.05 -14.01
N GLY A 984 1.25 -13.62 -13.84
CA GLY A 984 0.08 -14.49 -13.84
C GLY A 984 -0.23 -15.17 -12.50
N SER A 985 0.39 -14.77 -11.39
CA SER A 985 0.05 -15.21 -10.03
C SER A 985 -1.07 -14.34 -9.44
N PHE A 986 -1.95 -14.97 -8.68
CA PHE A 986 -3.19 -14.35 -8.20
C PHE A 986 -3.18 -14.17 -6.68
N SER A 987 -3.46 -12.95 -6.20
CA SER A 987 -3.64 -12.70 -4.77
C SER A 987 -5.07 -13.07 -4.35
N ILE A 988 -5.32 -14.38 -4.27
CA ILE A 988 -6.65 -14.93 -4.00
C ILE A 988 -7.15 -14.49 -2.62
N ALA A 989 -6.28 -14.50 -1.60
CA ALA A 989 -6.62 -14.11 -0.24
C ALA A 989 -7.22 -12.68 -0.15
N LYS A 990 -6.76 -11.77 -1.01
CA LYS A 990 -7.19 -10.36 -1.06
C LYS A 990 -8.26 -10.05 -2.10
N SER A 991 -8.66 -11.01 -2.93
CA SER A 991 -9.83 -10.82 -3.79
C SER A 991 -11.09 -10.52 -2.96
N PHE A 992 -12.08 -9.83 -3.51
CA PHE A 992 -13.28 -9.44 -2.75
C PHE A 992 -14.50 -9.30 -3.64
N ARG A 993 -15.70 -9.42 -3.05
CA ARG A 993 -16.95 -9.09 -3.74
C ARG A 993 -17.25 -7.59 -3.61
N GLN A 994 -17.39 -6.88 -4.72
CA GLN A 994 -17.99 -5.54 -4.76
C GLN A 994 -19.47 -5.64 -4.42
N GLU A 995 -19.93 -4.76 -3.53
CA GLU A 995 -21.36 -4.61 -3.30
C GLU A 995 -22.02 -4.04 -4.56
N PRO A 996 -23.24 -4.49 -4.92
CA PRO A 996 -23.96 -3.90 -6.02
C PRO A 996 -24.15 -2.40 -5.72
N ASN A 997 -23.68 -1.55 -6.63
CA ASN A 997 -23.92 -0.12 -6.56
C ASN A 997 -25.43 0.09 -6.54
N PRO A 998 -26.03 0.66 -5.47
CA PRO A 998 -27.44 0.97 -5.47
C PRO A 998 -27.62 2.12 -6.47
N LEU A 999 -28.10 1.77 -7.66
CA LEU A 999 -28.63 2.73 -8.64
C LEU A 999 -30.00 3.22 -8.19
#